data_AF-A0AAD8PKA3-F1
#
_entry.id   AF-A0AAD8PKA3-F1
#
_cell.length_a   1.000
_cell.length_b   1.000
_cell.length_c   1.000
_cell.angle_alpha   90.00
_cell.angle_beta   90.00
_cell.angle_gamma   90.00
#
_symmetry.space_group_name_H-M   'P 1'
#
loop_
_entity.id
_entity.type
_entity.pdbx_description
1 polymer ?
#
loop_
_entity_poly.entity_id
_entity_poly.type
_entity_poly.pdbx_seq_one_letter_code
_entity_poly.pdbx_strand_id
1 'polypeptide(L)'
;MSSITLSHTTDVNLQAARLTRHLLDNDGPDDDAELMASTVYDTAWLALVKKRDTGGQQQWLFPECFQYILETQQTDGGWEARRSQVDDILNTAASLLVLWRHASEPLQLTSGQAAEVKDRVERATAALQHMLDDWDVSAATHVGCEIIVPTLLRLLKEEGASFEFPSRDALMDMHTAKMSAFNPECLYGKTQVAALHHLEAFMGQIDYSRVAHHKVDGGFMRSPSSTAAYLIGLPDPAWDDEAENYLATVLTKTGGKGAPGAFPSTNLESSSKAISTLLQAGFSAKHLGSSATEVAQLLDQALEEGSGTVGKMPSVMADAGDTAQVLGALGKLGIPKPAKLDCVTSNHTRIDPSDRGYNRFGVIGNVLIALLHQPDPAKHIGQISVVLEDLCHAWWKTPWPVQDERNLSPLYPGMVVVQALVEVLDLVETDRLPESLVSDTKIRTKIAVAIFHVAIRTVEAQEGEGSWGESVEETAYAVILLSGAARITIFDPVRQQLVDAVRRAEKWLGPRASPAGDRLWTGKLTYGSPVVTRAYRLAALRSASQIAAAGTVGRCLHTAGPARESLAYVKVYRATPLFSDVPEHRLLTAVIESSLFLPMLKEHTYDVFTRENVGKDKYFTLIPFTWTGCCMIMGLQPSAEFLWELTTIGVLGFQVDEFIEGVAQPVFAGNHDVVKRYVRYLLPMEPSDSATEPDGLQGIERLKPLQSFRNFIMQHWAVAAATPADRLNLARELRAYLLAQIQQAEDNVRFAQSAVFAPATSYFSWARSIATDHIASPLYFAFLACLIPQTVCPSLAGADILPTVEEKYYAEAVSNHSGCMCRIYNDLGSVSRDAAEGNINSLDYPDFDHTVSKTKKEALWEIAQFERAAWEDALRRLEGASKRRMAQLGDKARKSIEMRMKYWRMYCHITDLYGQIWVVRDFSSDVIQAARR
;
A
#
# COMPACT_ATOMS: atom_id res chain seq x y z
N MET A 1 -21.66 -32.60 -23.44
CA MET A 1 -23.07 -32.17 -23.50
C MET A 1 -23.11 -30.80 -24.16
N SER A 2 -24.13 -30.61 -25.01
CA SER A 2 -24.34 -29.54 -25.98
C SER A 2 -23.91 -28.13 -25.59
N SER A 3 -23.15 -27.51 -26.50
CA SER A 3 -22.92 -26.08 -26.65
C SER A 3 -24.24 -25.30 -26.57
N ILE A 4 -24.51 -24.68 -25.42
CA ILE A 4 -25.51 -23.62 -25.31
C ILE A 4 -24.78 -22.33 -25.67
N THR A 5 -24.79 -21.99 -26.95
CA THR A 5 -24.49 -20.64 -27.44
C THR A 5 -25.56 -19.70 -26.90
N LEU A 6 -25.22 -18.94 -25.86
CA LEU A 6 -26.01 -17.81 -25.37
C LEU A 6 -26.10 -16.75 -26.46
N SER A 7 -27.27 -16.64 -27.08
CA SER A 7 -27.56 -15.77 -28.21
C SER A 7 -27.91 -14.34 -27.78
N HIS A 8 -27.02 -13.60 -27.10
CA HIS A 8 -27.19 -12.15 -26.85
C HIS A 8 -25.88 -11.37 -26.54
N THR A 9 -24.74 -11.72 -27.16
CA THR A 9 -23.54 -10.87 -27.11
C THR A 9 -23.45 -10.00 -28.35
N THR A 10 -23.74 -8.70 -28.22
CA THR A 10 -23.29 -7.66 -29.15
C THR A 10 -21.78 -7.82 -29.36
N ASP A 11 -21.32 -8.06 -30.59
CA ASP A 11 -19.91 -8.32 -30.92
C ASP A 11 -18.98 -7.26 -30.27
N VAL A 12 -18.15 -7.71 -29.32
CA VAL A 12 -17.22 -6.86 -28.57
C VAL A 12 -16.27 -6.13 -29.51
N ASN A 13 -15.88 -6.76 -30.63
CA ASN A 13 -15.05 -6.11 -31.66
C ASN A 13 -15.81 -4.98 -32.36
N LEU A 14 -17.08 -5.19 -32.70
CA LEU A 14 -17.92 -4.15 -33.30
C LEU A 14 -18.11 -2.96 -32.35
N GLN A 15 -18.27 -3.22 -31.05
CA GLN A 15 -18.34 -2.16 -30.05
C GLN A 15 -17.02 -1.40 -29.92
N ALA A 16 -15.88 -2.09 -29.97
CA ALA A 16 -14.57 -1.46 -29.94
C ALA A 16 -14.32 -0.59 -31.17
N ALA A 17 -14.63 -1.08 -32.38
CA ALA A 17 -14.51 -0.29 -33.61
C ALA A 17 -15.41 0.96 -33.60
N ARG A 18 -16.63 0.85 -33.07
CA ARG A 18 -17.53 2.01 -32.87
C ARG A 18 -16.96 3.01 -31.87
N LEU A 19 -16.36 2.53 -30.77
CA LEU A 19 -15.72 3.40 -29.80
C LEU A 19 -14.50 4.11 -30.42
N THR A 20 -13.66 3.40 -31.18
CA THR A 20 -12.51 4.00 -31.88
C THR A 20 -12.93 5.07 -32.88
N ARG A 21 -14.04 4.87 -33.61
CA ARG A 21 -14.60 5.93 -34.47
C ARG A 21 -15.04 7.14 -33.67
N HIS A 22 -15.72 6.91 -32.56
CA HIS A 22 -16.18 7.99 -31.68
C HIS A 22 -15.02 8.79 -31.06
N LEU A 23 -13.81 8.23 -30.97
CA LEU A 23 -12.63 9.01 -30.54
C LEU A 23 -12.32 10.16 -31.52
N LEU A 24 -12.60 10.00 -32.81
CA LEU A 24 -12.32 10.99 -33.86
C LEU A 24 -13.40 12.07 -33.96
N ASP A 25 -14.66 11.69 -33.72
CA ASP A 25 -15.82 12.61 -33.75
C ASP A 25 -15.70 13.71 -32.67
N ASN A 26 -14.75 13.58 -31.73
CA ASN A 26 -14.50 14.52 -30.65
C ASN A 26 -13.23 15.39 -30.81
N ASP A 27 -12.52 15.30 -31.94
CA ASP A 27 -11.27 16.06 -32.21
C ASP A 27 -11.44 17.15 -33.29
N GLY A 28 -12.68 17.47 -33.68
CA GLY A 28 -12.99 18.55 -34.63
C GLY A 28 -12.94 19.95 -33.98
N PRO A 29 -12.41 20.98 -34.66
CA PRO A 29 -12.31 22.35 -34.12
C PRO A 29 -13.67 23.07 -33.95
N ASP A 30 -14.76 22.52 -34.49
CA ASP A 30 -16.10 23.15 -34.51
C ASP A 30 -17.23 22.29 -33.89
N ASP A 31 -16.97 21.05 -33.45
CA ASP A 31 -18.03 20.20 -32.88
C ASP A 31 -18.06 20.31 -31.35
N ASP A 32 -19.29 20.29 -30.81
CA ASP A 32 -19.62 20.28 -29.38
C ASP A 32 -19.16 18.95 -28.72
N ALA A 33 -17.85 18.70 -28.75
CA ALA A 33 -17.18 17.56 -28.13
C ALA A 33 -17.56 17.47 -26.66
N GLU A 34 -17.73 16.24 -26.16
CA GLU A 34 -18.07 15.88 -24.77
C GLU A 34 -17.42 16.84 -23.75
N LEU A 35 -18.14 17.91 -23.41
CA LEU A 35 -17.71 18.89 -22.42
C LEU A 35 -17.63 18.15 -21.10
N MET A 36 -16.46 18.17 -20.46
CA MET A 36 -16.33 17.76 -19.07
C MET A 36 -17.47 18.41 -18.28
N ALA A 37 -18.22 17.63 -17.50
CA ALA A 37 -19.36 18.15 -16.77
C ALA A 37 -18.93 19.32 -15.86
N SER A 38 -19.70 20.40 -15.85
CA SER A 38 -19.41 21.59 -15.03
C SER A 38 -19.13 21.19 -13.58
N THR A 39 -18.10 21.78 -12.99
CA THR A 39 -17.69 21.56 -11.60
C THR A 39 -18.16 22.73 -10.76
N VAL A 40 -18.63 22.45 -9.54
CA VAL A 40 -19.03 23.49 -8.59
C VAL A 40 -17.82 24.37 -8.24
N TYR A 41 -16.67 23.75 -7.97
CA TYR A 41 -15.43 24.44 -7.66
C TYR A 41 -15.00 25.48 -8.71
N ASP A 42 -14.87 25.10 -9.99
CA ASP A 42 -14.44 26.06 -11.02
C ASP A 42 -15.50 27.13 -11.25
N THR A 43 -16.78 26.76 -11.22
CA THR A 43 -17.89 27.71 -11.34
C THR A 43 -17.87 28.75 -10.21
N ALA A 44 -17.54 28.33 -8.99
CA ALA A 44 -17.41 29.23 -7.85
C ALA A 44 -16.29 30.27 -8.08
N TRP A 45 -15.15 29.88 -8.64
CA TRP A 45 -14.08 30.83 -8.97
C TRP A 45 -14.48 31.85 -10.04
N LEU A 46 -15.24 31.44 -11.06
CA LEU A 46 -15.78 32.39 -12.04
C LEU A 46 -16.78 33.38 -11.41
N ALA A 47 -17.58 32.93 -10.44
CA ALA A 47 -18.53 33.79 -9.72
C ALA A 47 -17.85 34.87 -8.86
N LEU A 48 -16.53 34.78 -8.63
CA LEU A 48 -15.74 35.78 -7.89
C LEU A 48 -15.11 36.86 -8.79
N VAL A 49 -15.25 36.78 -10.11
CA VAL A 49 -14.64 37.74 -11.04
C VAL A 49 -15.44 39.04 -11.06
N LYS A 50 -14.78 40.16 -10.75
CA LYS A 50 -15.37 41.51 -10.79
C LYS A 50 -14.76 42.33 -11.92
N LYS A 51 -15.58 43.16 -12.56
CA LYS A 51 -15.14 44.13 -13.57
C LYS A 51 -15.90 45.44 -13.38
N ARG A 52 -15.29 46.57 -13.74
CA ARG A 52 -16.02 47.85 -13.86
C ARG A 52 -16.75 47.89 -15.19
N ASP A 53 -18.02 48.24 -15.18
CA ASP A 53 -18.81 48.46 -16.38
C ASP A 53 -18.35 49.70 -17.17
N THR A 54 -18.98 49.95 -18.33
CA THR A 54 -18.69 51.15 -19.15
C THR A 54 -19.02 52.47 -18.44
N GLY A 55 -19.80 52.45 -17.37
CA GLY A 55 -20.12 53.58 -16.51
C GLY A 55 -19.20 53.72 -15.28
N GLY A 56 -18.21 52.84 -15.13
CA GLY A 56 -17.28 52.81 -14.00
C GLY A 56 -17.82 52.16 -12.72
N GLN A 57 -19.02 51.58 -12.74
CA GLN A 57 -19.60 50.84 -11.60
C GLN A 57 -19.04 49.42 -11.55
N GLN A 58 -18.72 48.93 -10.35
CA GLN A 58 -18.32 47.53 -10.20
C GLN A 58 -19.51 46.59 -10.36
N GLN A 59 -19.30 45.48 -11.07
CA GLN A 59 -20.25 44.38 -11.22
C GLN A 59 -19.51 43.04 -11.18
N TRP A 60 -20.24 41.98 -10.82
CA TRP A 60 -19.80 40.61 -11.02
C TRP A 60 -19.91 40.28 -12.51
N LEU A 61 -18.82 39.76 -13.08
CA LEU A 61 -18.71 39.55 -14.52
C LEU A 61 -19.56 38.37 -15.01
N PHE A 62 -19.72 37.34 -14.18
CA PHE A 62 -20.44 36.11 -14.49
C PHE A 62 -21.54 35.83 -13.45
N PRO A 63 -22.63 36.62 -13.42
CA PRO A 63 -23.73 36.44 -12.46
C PRO A 63 -24.45 35.09 -12.60
N GLU A 64 -24.42 34.47 -13.78
CA GLU A 64 -25.00 33.15 -14.04
C GLU A 64 -24.30 32.05 -13.22
N CYS A 65 -22.99 32.16 -13.03
CA CYS A 65 -22.22 31.25 -12.18
C CYS A 65 -22.66 31.37 -10.71
N PHE A 66 -22.92 32.58 -10.21
CA PHE A 66 -23.44 32.78 -8.87
C PHE A 66 -24.82 32.12 -8.69
N GLN A 67 -25.70 32.31 -9.68
CA GLN A 67 -27.01 31.67 -9.68
C GLN A 67 -26.90 30.13 -9.69
N TYR A 68 -25.96 29.56 -10.44
CA TYR A 68 -25.69 28.13 -10.43
C TYR A 68 -25.26 27.63 -9.04
N ILE A 69 -24.41 28.37 -8.33
CA ILE A 69 -24.01 28.03 -6.95
C ILE A 69 -25.23 28.02 -6.01
N LEU A 70 -26.15 28.99 -6.12
CA LEU A 70 -27.39 29.00 -5.34
C LEU A 70 -28.32 27.83 -5.67
N GLU A 71 -28.48 27.51 -6.95
CA GLU A 71 -29.36 26.43 -7.45
C GLU A 71 -28.86 25.03 -7.07
N THR A 72 -27.54 24.86 -6.91
CA THR A 72 -26.91 23.55 -6.66
C THR A 72 -26.54 23.27 -5.21
N GLN A 73 -26.79 24.22 -4.29
CA GLN A 73 -26.59 23.99 -2.87
C GLN A 73 -27.57 22.93 -2.34
N GLN A 74 -27.05 21.93 -1.64
CA GLN A 74 -27.82 20.85 -1.06
C GLN A 74 -28.57 21.27 0.21
N THR A 75 -29.43 20.37 0.70
CA THR A 75 -30.25 20.60 1.89
C THR A 75 -29.43 20.71 3.17
N ASP A 76 -28.33 19.96 3.26
CA ASP A 76 -27.37 19.99 4.37
C ASP A 76 -26.51 21.27 4.39
N GLY A 77 -26.54 22.05 3.31
CA GLY A 77 -25.78 23.29 3.15
C GLY A 77 -24.51 23.13 2.31
N GLY A 78 -24.07 21.91 2.01
CA GLY A 78 -22.93 21.60 1.16
C GLY A 78 -23.26 21.64 -0.33
N TRP A 79 -22.30 21.22 -1.16
CA TRP A 79 -22.48 21.01 -2.60
C TRP A 79 -22.05 19.58 -2.95
N GLU A 80 -22.63 19.02 -4.02
CA GLU A 80 -22.55 17.59 -4.35
C GLU A 80 -21.11 17.01 -4.36
N ALA A 81 -20.90 16.03 -3.46
CA ALA A 81 -19.78 15.09 -3.48
C ALA A 81 -19.84 14.17 -4.68
N ARG A 82 -18.70 13.98 -5.34
CA ARG A 82 -18.63 13.08 -6.49
C ARG A 82 -18.13 11.68 -6.12
N ARG A 83 -17.14 11.57 -5.21
CA ARG A 83 -16.65 10.29 -4.66
C ARG A 83 -15.67 10.40 -3.48
N SER A 84 -15.22 11.61 -3.13
CA SER A 84 -14.12 11.87 -2.18
C SER A 84 -14.50 12.96 -1.18
N GLN A 85 -14.07 12.80 0.09
CA GLN A 85 -14.19 13.85 1.12
C GLN A 85 -13.51 15.17 0.70
N VAL A 86 -12.45 15.11 -0.09
CA VAL A 86 -11.75 16.31 -0.57
C VAL A 86 -12.61 17.08 -1.58
N ASP A 87 -13.39 16.37 -2.41
CA ASP A 87 -14.29 17.04 -3.36
C ASP A 87 -15.34 17.87 -2.60
N ASP A 88 -15.90 17.30 -1.53
CA ASP A 88 -16.88 17.96 -0.67
C ASP A 88 -16.34 19.24 -0.05
N ILE A 89 -15.14 19.15 0.53
CA ILE A 89 -14.47 20.27 1.18
C ILE A 89 -14.17 21.36 0.16
N LEU A 90 -13.61 21.01 -1.00
CA LEU A 90 -13.25 21.98 -2.04
C LEU A 90 -14.49 22.68 -2.62
N ASN A 91 -15.52 21.92 -3.01
CA ASN A 91 -16.76 22.48 -3.55
C ASN A 91 -17.46 23.39 -2.54
N THR A 92 -17.55 22.95 -1.28
CA THR A 92 -18.23 23.69 -0.22
C THR A 92 -17.46 24.92 0.21
N ALA A 93 -16.13 24.83 0.39
CA ALA A 93 -15.31 25.97 0.80
C ALA A 93 -15.25 27.07 -0.27
N ALA A 94 -15.10 26.70 -1.56
CA ALA A 94 -15.12 27.68 -2.65
C ALA A 94 -16.49 28.35 -2.78
N SER A 95 -17.58 27.58 -2.68
CA SER A 95 -18.95 28.12 -2.76
C SER A 95 -19.30 29.00 -1.55
N LEU A 96 -18.85 28.63 -0.35
CA LEU A 96 -19.02 29.45 0.85
C LEU A 96 -18.29 30.80 0.70
N LEU A 97 -17.09 30.81 0.12
CA LEU A 97 -16.36 32.05 -0.16
C LEU A 97 -17.13 32.95 -1.13
N VAL A 98 -17.75 32.37 -2.16
CA VAL A 98 -18.63 33.09 -3.09
C VAL A 98 -19.82 33.70 -2.36
N LEU A 99 -20.54 32.92 -1.56
CA LEU A 99 -21.70 33.41 -0.82
C LEU A 99 -21.33 34.56 0.13
N TRP A 100 -20.21 34.46 0.83
CA TRP A 100 -19.71 35.53 1.71
C TRP A 100 -19.44 36.82 0.95
N ARG A 101 -18.69 36.76 -0.16
CA ARG A 101 -18.31 37.96 -0.91
C ARG A 101 -19.51 38.62 -1.60
N HIS A 102 -20.45 37.84 -2.11
CA HIS A 102 -21.69 38.38 -2.68
C HIS A 102 -22.62 38.96 -1.60
N ALA A 103 -22.63 38.41 -0.39
CA ALA A 103 -23.35 39.00 0.74
C ALA A 103 -22.74 40.32 1.22
N SER A 104 -21.41 40.39 1.27
CA SER A 104 -20.65 41.60 1.65
C SER A 104 -20.73 42.70 0.58
N GLU A 105 -20.77 42.33 -0.69
CA GLU A 105 -20.85 43.24 -1.84
C GLU A 105 -22.06 42.88 -2.76
N PRO A 106 -23.29 43.25 -2.38
CA PRO A 106 -24.51 42.85 -3.09
C PRO A 106 -24.77 43.71 -4.35
N LEU A 107 -23.79 43.76 -5.27
CA LEU A 107 -23.77 44.65 -6.44
C LEU A 107 -25.01 44.47 -7.34
N GLN A 108 -25.28 43.23 -7.77
CA GLN A 108 -26.38 42.88 -8.69
C GLN A 108 -27.51 42.12 -7.96
N LEU A 109 -27.50 42.09 -6.62
CA LEU A 109 -28.49 41.34 -5.83
C LEU A 109 -29.68 42.21 -5.41
N THR A 110 -30.88 41.64 -5.48
CA THR A 110 -32.09 42.26 -4.91
C THR A 110 -32.14 42.07 -3.40
N SER A 111 -32.85 42.95 -2.68
CA SER A 111 -32.94 42.89 -1.21
C SER A 111 -33.50 41.57 -0.67
N GLY A 112 -34.37 40.89 -1.42
CA GLY A 112 -34.89 39.56 -1.06
C GLY A 112 -33.86 38.45 -1.19
N GLN A 113 -33.03 38.50 -2.24
CA GLN A 113 -31.93 37.55 -2.45
C GLN A 113 -30.83 37.71 -1.40
N ALA A 114 -30.56 38.93 -0.94
CA ALA A 114 -29.54 39.19 0.09
C ALA A 114 -29.84 38.47 1.42
N ALA A 115 -31.12 38.42 1.83
CA ALA A 115 -31.52 37.68 3.04
C ALA A 115 -31.37 36.16 2.86
N GLU A 116 -31.76 35.64 1.69
CA GLU A 116 -31.61 34.22 1.35
C GLU A 116 -30.14 33.79 1.34
N VAL A 117 -29.24 34.61 0.78
CA VAL A 117 -27.80 34.32 0.75
C VAL A 117 -27.24 34.19 2.17
N LYS A 118 -27.70 35.01 3.13
CA LYS A 118 -27.25 34.92 4.52
C LYS A 118 -27.61 33.58 5.17
N ASP A 119 -28.85 33.11 5.00
CA ASP A 119 -29.28 31.81 5.52
C ASP A 119 -28.47 30.66 4.88
N ARG A 120 -28.12 30.80 3.60
CA ARG A 120 -27.29 29.84 2.88
C ARG A 120 -25.84 29.82 3.36
N VAL A 121 -25.27 30.97 3.73
CA VAL A 121 -23.95 31.07 4.37
C VAL A 121 -23.91 30.32 5.68
N GLU A 122 -24.93 30.47 6.53
CA GLU A 122 -25.00 29.79 7.83
C GLU A 122 -25.01 28.25 7.66
N ARG A 123 -25.84 27.74 6.74
CA ARG A 123 -25.89 26.30 6.43
C ARG A 123 -24.57 25.79 5.85
N ALA A 124 -23.99 26.50 4.89
CA ALA A 124 -22.72 26.11 4.26
C ALA A 124 -21.54 26.13 5.25
N THR A 125 -21.54 27.07 6.20
CA THR A 125 -20.53 27.13 7.26
C THR A 125 -20.63 25.91 8.18
N ALA A 126 -21.85 25.54 8.59
CA ALA A 126 -22.07 24.34 9.40
C ALA A 126 -21.68 23.05 8.66
N ALA A 127 -22.03 22.94 7.37
CA ALA A 127 -21.67 21.80 6.53
C ALA A 127 -20.14 21.66 6.40
N LEU A 128 -19.44 22.75 6.09
CA LEU A 128 -17.98 22.73 5.96
C LEU A 128 -17.28 22.34 7.26
N GLN A 129 -17.77 22.84 8.42
CA GLN A 129 -17.22 22.44 9.72
C GLN A 129 -17.35 20.94 9.94
N HIS A 130 -18.53 20.36 9.69
CA HIS A 130 -18.74 18.91 9.80
C HIS A 130 -17.81 18.11 8.86
N MET A 131 -17.65 18.56 7.62
CA MET A 131 -16.76 17.90 6.65
C MET A 131 -15.30 17.92 7.11
N LEU A 132 -14.85 19.05 7.68
CA LEU A 132 -13.49 19.20 8.20
C LEU A 132 -13.25 18.38 9.48
N ASP A 133 -14.25 18.26 10.34
CA ASP A 133 -14.18 17.45 11.56
C ASP A 133 -13.95 15.96 11.24
N ASP A 134 -14.56 15.46 10.17
CA ASP A 134 -14.46 14.08 9.70
C ASP A 134 -13.30 13.82 8.71
N TRP A 135 -12.51 14.85 8.37
CA TRP A 135 -11.53 14.75 7.29
C TRP A 135 -10.25 14.00 7.69
N ASP A 136 -9.97 12.90 6.98
CA ASP A 136 -8.70 12.18 7.05
C ASP A 136 -7.69 12.72 6.02
N VAL A 137 -6.99 13.79 6.38
CA VAL A 137 -5.97 14.45 5.53
C VAL A 137 -4.89 13.47 5.07
N SER A 138 -4.56 12.46 5.87
CA SER A 138 -3.55 11.44 5.50
C SER A 138 -4.02 10.42 4.47
N ALA A 139 -5.33 10.27 4.30
CA ALA A 139 -5.93 9.37 3.30
C ALA A 139 -6.34 10.10 2.03
N ALA A 140 -6.35 11.44 2.03
CA ALA A 140 -6.58 12.24 0.84
C ALA A 140 -5.54 11.88 -0.22
N THR A 141 -5.94 11.76 -1.48
CA THR A 141 -5.06 11.44 -2.64
C THR A 141 -5.00 12.56 -3.69
N HIS A 142 -5.65 13.68 -3.42
CA HIS A 142 -5.88 14.73 -4.43
C HIS A 142 -4.65 15.62 -4.52
N VAL A 143 -4.05 15.67 -5.71
CA VAL A 143 -2.88 16.51 -5.97
C VAL A 143 -3.24 17.98 -5.79
N GLY A 144 -2.51 18.69 -4.92
CA GLY A 144 -2.67 20.12 -4.72
C GLY A 144 -3.68 20.50 -3.65
N CYS A 145 -4.42 19.55 -3.06
CA CYS A 145 -5.33 19.84 -1.95
C CYS A 145 -4.58 20.40 -0.72
N GLU A 146 -3.31 19.99 -0.54
CA GLU A 146 -2.40 20.48 0.50
C GLU A 146 -1.99 21.96 0.33
N ILE A 147 -2.35 22.59 -0.80
CA ILE A 147 -2.14 24.03 -1.05
C ILE A 147 -3.49 24.75 -1.19
N ILE A 148 -4.43 24.16 -1.94
CA ILE A 148 -5.73 24.78 -2.23
C ILE A 148 -6.57 24.93 -0.95
N VAL A 149 -6.73 23.86 -0.16
CA VAL A 149 -7.58 23.89 1.04
C VAL A 149 -7.07 24.90 2.07
N PRO A 150 -5.76 24.94 2.43
CA PRO A 150 -5.21 26.00 3.28
C PRO A 150 -5.49 27.42 2.78
N THR A 151 -5.38 27.65 1.46
CA THR A 151 -5.67 28.96 0.87
C THR A 151 -7.14 29.32 0.97
N LEU A 152 -8.07 28.40 0.69
CA LEU A 152 -9.51 28.65 0.88
C LEU A 152 -9.85 28.95 2.34
N LEU A 153 -9.30 28.19 3.29
CA LEU A 153 -9.51 28.44 4.72
C LEU A 153 -8.96 29.80 5.16
N ARG A 154 -7.81 30.23 4.60
CA ARG A 154 -7.28 31.58 4.84
C ARG A 154 -8.20 32.66 4.29
N LEU A 155 -8.67 32.50 3.05
CA LEU A 155 -9.60 33.45 2.42
C LEU A 155 -10.91 33.54 3.19
N LEU A 156 -11.49 32.41 3.63
CA LEU A 156 -12.69 32.38 4.46
C LEU A 156 -12.48 33.07 5.81
N LYS A 157 -11.30 32.90 6.42
CA LYS A 157 -10.94 33.58 7.67
C LYS A 157 -10.88 35.11 7.51
N GLU A 158 -10.43 35.61 6.36
CA GLU A 158 -10.43 37.05 6.03
C GLU A 158 -11.85 37.62 5.93
N GLU A 159 -12.83 36.81 5.50
CA GLU A 159 -14.26 37.18 5.48
C GLU A 159 -14.96 36.95 6.84
N GLY A 160 -14.25 36.45 7.86
CA GLY A 160 -14.78 36.26 9.22
C GLY A 160 -15.21 34.83 9.58
N ALA A 161 -14.98 33.84 8.71
CA ALA A 161 -15.27 32.42 8.97
C ALA A 161 -14.00 31.63 9.30
N SER A 162 -13.83 31.20 10.56
CA SER A 162 -12.68 30.41 11.01
C SER A 162 -13.10 29.00 11.39
N PHE A 163 -12.30 28.02 10.99
CA PHE A 163 -12.55 26.59 11.21
C PHE A 163 -11.40 25.97 12.02
N GLU A 164 -11.76 25.23 13.06
CA GLU A 164 -10.85 24.41 13.86
C GLU A 164 -11.31 22.96 13.76
N PHE A 165 -10.39 22.04 13.50
CA PHE A 165 -10.71 20.63 13.29
C PHE A 165 -9.50 19.74 13.62
N PRO A 166 -9.70 18.45 13.97
CA PRO A 166 -8.63 17.59 14.50
C PRO A 166 -7.40 17.43 13.59
N SER A 167 -7.61 17.43 12.26
CA SER A 167 -6.55 17.20 11.27
C SER A 167 -5.86 18.49 10.78
N ARG A 168 -6.18 19.66 11.37
CA ARG A 168 -5.69 20.96 10.90
C ARG A 168 -4.18 21.09 10.95
N ASP A 169 -3.54 20.66 12.03
CA ASP A 169 -2.08 20.75 12.18
C ASP A 169 -1.37 19.87 11.14
N ALA A 170 -1.87 18.65 10.89
CA ALA A 170 -1.33 17.77 9.87
C ALA A 170 -1.45 18.37 8.46
N LEU A 171 -2.58 19.03 8.15
CA LEU A 171 -2.75 19.75 6.89
C LEU A 171 -1.76 20.90 6.76
N MET A 172 -1.56 21.69 7.83
CA MET A 172 -0.65 22.83 7.83
C MET A 172 0.82 22.39 7.78
N ASP A 173 1.17 21.25 8.38
CA ASP A 173 2.49 20.62 8.23
C ASP A 173 2.73 20.19 6.78
N MET A 174 1.75 19.56 6.13
CA MET A 174 1.82 19.21 4.70
C MET A 174 1.96 20.45 3.83
N HIS A 175 1.17 21.49 4.11
CA HIS A 175 1.24 22.77 3.42
C HIS A 175 2.63 23.40 3.56
N THR A 176 3.17 23.44 4.78
CA THR A 176 4.48 24.03 5.07
C THR A 176 5.59 23.25 4.39
N ALA A 177 5.56 21.91 4.47
CA ALA A 177 6.52 21.05 3.79
C ALA A 177 6.50 21.29 2.27
N LYS A 178 5.30 21.29 1.66
CA LYS A 178 5.13 21.52 0.21
C LYS A 178 5.60 22.91 -0.22
N MET A 179 5.20 23.94 0.51
CA MET A 179 5.57 25.33 0.23
C MET A 179 7.06 25.61 0.50
N SER A 180 7.70 24.88 1.42
CA SER A 180 9.15 25.00 1.64
C SER A 180 9.97 24.41 0.48
N ALA A 181 9.43 23.38 -0.18
CA ALA A 181 10.04 22.76 -1.35
C ALA A 181 9.73 23.50 -2.66
N PHE A 182 8.69 24.34 -2.68
CA PHE A 182 8.26 25.11 -3.83
C PHE A 182 8.71 26.57 -3.74
N ASN A 183 9.51 27.04 -4.70
CA ASN A 183 9.88 28.46 -4.79
C ASN A 183 8.86 29.20 -5.70
N PRO A 184 8.03 30.13 -5.17
CA PRO A 184 7.05 30.86 -5.98
C PRO A 184 7.66 31.64 -7.16
N GLU A 185 8.94 32.03 -7.10
CA GLU A 185 9.60 32.71 -8.22
C GLU A 185 9.67 31.83 -9.49
N CYS A 186 9.52 30.51 -9.38
CA CYS A 186 9.46 29.64 -10.56
C CYS A 186 8.22 29.92 -11.44
N LEU A 187 7.14 30.47 -10.88
CA LEU A 187 5.92 30.87 -11.61
C LEU A 187 6.16 32.03 -12.58
N TYR A 188 7.22 32.81 -12.36
CA TYR A 188 7.60 33.94 -13.21
C TYR A 188 8.68 33.57 -14.23
N GLY A 189 9.14 32.33 -14.21
CA GLY A 189 10.18 31.84 -15.11
C GLY A 189 9.70 31.74 -16.57
N LYS A 190 10.62 31.39 -17.48
CA LYS A 190 10.25 31.12 -18.89
C LYS A 190 9.62 29.74 -19.09
N THR A 191 9.83 28.83 -18.14
CA THR A 191 9.34 27.44 -18.21
C THR A 191 8.03 27.34 -17.45
N GLN A 192 7.00 26.78 -18.08
CA GLN A 192 5.75 26.48 -17.39
C GLN A 192 5.97 25.42 -16.30
N VAL A 193 5.28 25.58 -15.17
CA VAL A 193 5.29 24.62 -14.06
C VAL A 193 3.85 24.17 -13.76
N ALA A 194 3.67 22.95 -13.25
CA ALA A 194 2.34 22.39 -12.95
C ALA A 194 1.50 23.26 -11.98
N ALA A 195 2.15 24.06 -11.14
CA ALA A 195 1.48 25.00 -10.24
C ALA A 195 0.66 26.08 -10.98
N LEU A 196 0.95 26.36 -12.27
CA LEU A 196 0.13 27.26 -13.11
C LEU A 196 -1.29 26.73 -13.37
N HIS A 197 -1.52 25.43 -13.19
CA HIS A 197 -2.88 24.87 -13.23
C HIS A 197 -3.66 25.19 -11.95
N HIS A 198 -3.02 25.69 -10.90
CA HIS A 198 -3.60 25.95 -9.57
C HIS A 198 -3.32 27.39 -9.10
N LEU A 199 -3.37 28.39 -9.98
CA LEU A 199 -3.06 29.78 -9.61
C LEU A 199 -3.96 30.32 -8.48
N GLU A 200 -5.16 29.77 -8.35
CA GLU A 200 -6.08 30.11 -7.27
C GLU A 200 -5.57 29.72 -5.88
N ALA A 201 -4.67 28.73 -5.81
CA ALA A 201 -4.03 28.30 -4.57
C ALA A 201 -3.04 29.35 -4.03
N PHE A 202 -2.66 30.36 -4.84
CA PHE A 202 -1.71 31.41 -4.48
C PHE A 202 -2.36 32.80 -4.35
N MET A 203 -3.69 32.88 -4.28
CA MET A 203 -4.41 34.16 -4.17
C MET A 203 -3.85 35.03 -3.05
N GLY A 204 -3.46 36.26 -3.38
CA GLY A 204 -2.86 37.23 -2.44
C GLY A 204 -1.39 36.97 -2.07
N GLN A 205 -0.73 35.97 -2.67
CA GLN A 205 0.66 35.61 -2.36
C GLN A 205 1.64 35.86 -3.51
N ILE A 206 1.15 36.06 -4.74
CA ILE A 206 1.96 36.27 -5.95
C ILE A 206 1.53 37.53 -6.72
N ASP A 207 2.42 38.01 -7.58
CA ASP A 207 2.13 39.07 -8.54
C ASP A 207 1.60 38.47 -9.85
N TYR A 208 0.27 38.51 -10.01
CA TYR A 208 -0.40 37.94 -11.17
C TYR A 208 -0.03 38.64 -12.49
N SER A 209 0.39 39.91 -12.46
CA SER A 209 0.82 40.60 -13.69
C SER A 209 2.06 39.95 -14.32
N ARG A 210 2.91 39.32 -13.49
CA ARG A 210 4.15 38.65 -13.90
C ARG A 210 3.96 37.23 -14.42
N VAL A 211 2.75 36.67 -14.40
CA VAL A 211 2.48 35.33 -14.97
C VAL A 211 1.79 35.38 -16.34
N ALA A 212 1.40 36.57 -16.81
CA ALA A 212 0.65 36.77 -18.05
C ALA A 212 1.28 36.12 -19.29
N HIS A 213 2.61 35.99 -19.34
CA HIS A 213 3.34 35.39 -20.47
C HIS A 213 3.16 33.87 -20.59
N HIS A 214 2.57 33.21 -19.59
CA HIS A 214 2.30 31.77 -19.62
C HIS A 214 0.96 31.39 -20.26
N LYS A 215 0.09 32.36 -20.57
CA LYS A 215 -1.21 32.12 -21.20
C LYS A 215 -1.04 31.45 -22.57
N VAL A 216 -1.99 30.59 -22.89
CA VAL A 216 -2.16 30.00 -24.23
C VAL A 216 -3.64 30.09 -24.57
N ASP A 217 -3.96 30.73 -25.70
CA ASP A 217 -5.34 30.99 -26.14
C ASP A 217 -6.22 31.63 -25.04
N GLY A 218 -5.68 32.65 -24.36
CA GLY A 218 -6.33 33.33 -23.23
C GLY A 218 -6.40 32.55 -21.90
N GLY A 219 -6.12 31.25 -21.89
CA GLY A 219 -6.24 30.41 -20.68
C GLY A 219 -4.91 30.08 -20.01
N PHE A 220 -4.94 29.82 -18.70
CA PHE A 220 -3.82 29.24 -17.94
C PHE A 220 -3.98 27.74 -17.79
N MET A 221 -3.10 26.95 -18.43
CA MET A 221 -3.09 25.49 -18.34
C MET A 221 -4.49 24.87 -18.54
N ARG A 222 -5.30 25.52 -19.39
CA ARG A 222 -6.70 25.18 -19.69
C ARG A 222 -7.61 25.07 -18.45
N SER A 223 -7.28 25.71 -17.34
CA SER A 223 -8.09 25.69 -16.11
C SER A 223 -8.94 26.96 -16.01
N PRO A 224 -10.28 26.85 -16.02
CA PRO A 224 -11.16 27.99 -15.80
C PRO A 224 -10.95 28.64 -14.43
N SER A 225 -10.80 27.87 -13.33
CA SER A 225 -10.54 28.48 -12.02
C SER A 225 -9.19 29.21 -11.95
N SER A 226 -8.14 28.68 -12.59
CA SER A 226 -6.81 29.32 -12.62
C SER A 226 -6.85 30.63 -13.40
N THR A 227 -7.52 30.65 -14.56
CA THR A 227 -7.73 31.86 -15.35
C THR A 227 -8.61 32.88 -14.62
N ALA A 228 -9.65 32.43 -13.91
CA ALA A 228 -10.48 33.31 -13.07
C ALA A 228 -9.67 33.94 -11.93
N ALA A 229 -8.86 33.14 -11.22
CA ALA A 229 -7.97 33.66 -10.18
C ALA A 229 -6.95 34.66 -10.72
N TYR A 230 -6.43 34.46 -11.94
CA TYR A 230 -5.59 35.42 -12.62
C TYR A 230 -6.29 36.77 -12.83
N LEU A 231 -7.52 36.77 -13.36
CA LEU A 231 -8.29 38.02 -13.51
C LEU A 231 -8.61 38.69 -12.18
N ILE A 232 -8.93 37.92 -11.14
CA ILE A 232 -9.21 38.45 -9.79
C ILE A 232 -7.96 39.07 -9.17
N GLY A 233 -6.78 38.49 -9.43
CA GLY A 233 -5.49 38.94 -8.89
C GLY A 233 -4.85 40.11 -9.65
N LEU A 234 -5.35 40.46 -10.84
CA LEU A 234 -4.85 41.59 -11.62
C LEU A 234 -5.34 42.93 -11.04
N PRO A 235 -4.51 43.99 -11.07
CA PRO A 235 -4.99 45.34 -10.78
C PRO A 235 -5.89 45.85 -11.92
N ASP A 236 -6.93 46.63 -11.60
CA ASP A 236 -7.91 47.18 -12.58
C ASP A 236 -7.30 47.69 -13.90
N PRO A 237 -6.17 48.44 -13.93
CA PRO A 237 -5.59 48.95 -15.18
C PRO A 237 -4.92 47.90 -16.06
N ALA A 238 -4.63 46.72 -15.51
CA ALA A 238 -3.97 45.61 -16.19
C ALA A 238 -4.95 44.50 -16.59
N TRP A 239 -6.24 44.83 -16.67
CA TRP A 239 -7.28 43.89 -17.11
C TRP A 239 -6.92 43.23 -18.44
N ASP A 240 -7.22 41.94 -18.55
CA ASP A 240 -6.84 41.12 -19.68
C ASP A 240 -8.08 40.59 -20.41
N ASP A 241 -8.42 41.24 -21.52
CA ASP A 241 -9.59 40.90 -22.34
C ASP A 241 -9.47 39.51 -22.98
N GLU A 242 -8.24 38.99 -23.17
CA GLU A 242 -8.02 37.65 -23.75
C GLU A 242 -8.48 36.55 -22.76
N ALA A 243 -8.10 36.71 -21.49
CA ALA A 243 -8.50 35.80 -20.42
C ALA A 243 -10.00 35.88 -20.10
N GLU A 244 -10.59 37.09 -20.17
CA GLU A 244 -12.04 37.25 -20.08
C GLU A 244 -12.76 36.52 -21.21
N ASN A 245 -12.31 36.71 -22.46
CA ASN A 245 -12.91 36.09 -23.63
C ASN A 245 -12.80 34.55 -23.57
N TYR A 246 -11.71 34.02 -23.04
CA TYR A 246 -11.57 32.58 -22.75
C TYR A 246 -12.68 32.10 -21.80
N LEU A 247 -12.89 32.76 -20.65
CA LEU A 247 -13.93 32.36 -19.68
C LEU A 247 -15.35 32.53 -20.22
N ALA A 248 -15.61 33.58 -20.99
CA ALA A 248 -16.90 33.78 -21.66
C ALA A 248 -17.18 32.67 -22.69
N THR A 249 -16.15 32.23 -23.42
CA THR A 249 -16.23 31.12 -24.37
C THR A 249 -16.53 29.80 -23.64
N VAL A 250 -15.84 29.54 -22.52
CA VAL A 250 -16.09 28.37 -21.66
C VAL A 250 -17.57 28.29 -21.29
N LEU A 251 -18.13 29.36 -20.73
CA LEU A 251 -19.53 29.40 -20.31
C LEU A 251 -20.51 29.25 -21.47
N THR A 252 -20.26 29.92 -22.59
CA THR A 252 -21.12 29.83 -23.78
C THR A 252 -21.19 28.38 -24.27
N LYS A 253 -20.07 27.67 -24.26
CA LYS A 253 -19.99 26.28 -24.71
C LYS A 253 -20.60 25.29 -23.71
N THR A 254 -20.58 25.57 -22.40
CA THR A 254 -21.16 24.69 -21.37
C THR A 254 -22.64 24.95 -21.04
N GLY A 255 -23.39 25.59 -21.95
CA GLY A 255 -24.80 25.88 -21.73
C GLY A 255 -25.07 27.07 -20.81
N GLY A 256 -24.07 27.91 -20.55
CA GLY A 256 -24.22 29.26 -19.99
C GLY A 256 -24.35 29.35 -18.47
N LYS A 257 -24.19 28.25 -17.72
CA LYS A 257 -24.43 28.24 -16.27
C LYS A 257 -23.25 27.85 -15.40
N GLY A 258 -22.29 27.07 -15.89
CA GLY A 258 -21.18 26.60 -15.07
C GLY A 258 -19.96 26.19 -15.88
N ALA A 259 -18.79 26.29 -15.27
CA ALA A 259 -17.52 25.97 -15.91
C ALA A 259 -17.05 24.53 -15.59
N PRO A 260 -16.33 23.87 -16.51
CA PRO A 260 -15.73 22.57 -16.26
C PRO A 260 -14.37 22.72 -15.53
N GLY A 261 -13.79 21.62 -15.07
CA GLY A 261 -12.44 21.63 -14.49
C GLY A 261 -11.31 21.90 -15.50
N ALA A 262 -11.57 21.70 -16.80
CA ALA A 262 -10.62 21.97 -17.87
C ALA A 262 -11.33 22.30 -19.19
N PHE A 263 -10.82 23.28 -19.95
CA PHE A 263 -11.35 23.69 -21.26
C PHE A 263 -10.28 24.34 -22.17
N PRO A 264 -10.25 24.07 -23.49
CA PRO A 264 -11.02 23.05 -24.20
C PRO A 264 -10.63 21.65 -23.70
N SER A 265 -11.62 20.78 -23.52
CA SER A 265 -11.41 19.37 -23.18
C SER A 265 -11.06 18.58 -24.43
N THR A 266 -9.97 18.94 -25.12
CA THR A 266 -9.50 18.12 -26.25
C THR A 266 -9.24 16.71 -25.75
N ASN A 267 -9.79 15.72 -26.43
CA ASN A 267 -9.92 14.35 -25.95
C ASN A 267 -8.61 13.54 -25.97
N LEU A 268 -7.44 14.16 -26.11
CA LEU A 268 -6.16 13.46 -26.26
C LEU A 268 -5.86 12.48 -25.12
N GLU A 269 -6.08 12.86 -23.85
CA GLU A 269 -5.93 11.95 -22.69
C GLU A 269 -6.93 10.78 -22.78
N SER A 270 -8.22 11.07 -22.95
CA SER A 270 -9.27 10.04 -23.06
C SER A 270 -9.05 9.10 -24.25
N SER A 271 -8.67 9.64 -25.41
CA SER A 271 -8.42 8.92 -26.66
C SER A 271 -7.17 8.07 -26.58
N SER A 272 -6.04 8.62 -26.13
CA SER A 272 -4.77 7.87 -25.96
C SER A 272 -4.95 6.71 -24.97
N LYS A 273 -5.66 6.95 -23.87
CA LYS A 273 -5.93 5.94 -22.85
C LYS A 273 -6.91 4.89 -23.29
N ALA A 274 -8.00 5.28 -23.95
CA ALA A 274 -8.98 4.34 -24.51
C ALA A 274 -8.33 3.43 -25.56
N ILE A 275 -7.59 4.02 -26.52
CA ILE A 275 -6.95 3.24 -27.58
C ILE A 275 -5.83 2.35 -27.03
N SER A 276 -5.00 2.88 -26.12
CA SER A 276 -3.92 2.11 -25.47
C SER A 276 -4.48 0.94 -24.67
N THR A 277 -5.55 1.16 -23.90
CA THR A 277 -6.24 0.11 -23.13
C THR A 277 -6.78 -1.01 -24.02
N LEU A 278 -7.45 -0.67 -25.12
CA LEU A 278 -7.96 -1.66 -26.08
C LEU A 278 -6.79 -2.44 -26.72
N LEU A 279 -5.74 -1.76 -27.17
CA LEU A 279 -4.57 -2.43 -27.76
C LEU A 279 -3.84 -3.32 -26.74
N GLN A 280 -3.78 -2.92 -25.48
CA GLN A 280 -3.19 -3.71 -24.40
C GLN A 280 -4.00 -4.98 -24.09
N ALA A 281 -5.32 -4.92 -24.24
CA ALA A 281 -6.20 -6.08 -24.09
C ALA A 281 -6.19 -7.05 -25.29
N GLY A 282 -5.37 -6.80 -26.32
CA GLY A 282 -5.23 -7.70 -27.47
C GLY A 282 -6.21 -7.42 -28.61
N PHE A 283 -6.79 -6.22 -28.68
CA PHE A 283 -7.39 -5.73 -29.92
C PHE A 283 -6.27 -5.37 -30.91
N SER A 284 -6.51 -5.59 -32.20
CA SER A 284 -5.59 -5.19 -33.28
C SER A 284 -6.21 -4.06 -34.09
N ALA A 285 -5.41 -3.35 -34.89
CA ALA A 285 -5.92 -2.32 -35.80
C ALA A 285 -7.12 -2.82 -36.64
N LYS A 286 -7.11 -4.09 -37.08
CA LYS A 286 -8.24 -4.70 -37.79
C LYS A 286 -9.51 -4.79 -36.94
N HIS A 287 -9.40 -5.12 -35.65
CA HIS A 287 -10.56 -5.16 -34.76
C HIS A 287 -11.10 -3.76 -34.43
N LEU A 288 -10.24 -2.74 -34.46
CA LEU A 288 -10.58 -1.34 -34.16
C LEU A 288 -11.10 -0.57 -35.39
N GLY A 289 -10.96 -1.14 -36.59
CA GLY A 289 -11.43 -0.54 -37.84
C GLY A 289 -10.49 0.53 -38.41
N SER A 290 -10.87 1.12 -39.54
CA SER A 290 -10.04 2.10 -40.27
C SER A 290 -9.72 3.35 -39.45
N SER A 291 -10.64 3.75 -38.57
CA SER A 291 -10.49 4.90 -37.66
C SER A 291 -9.28 4.78 -36.73
N ALA A 292 -8.76 3.57 -36.47
CA ALA A 292 -7.56 3.39 -35.66
C ALA A 292 -6.31 4.07 -36.27
N THR A 293 -6.22 4.14 -37.60
CA THR A 293 -5.11 4.83 -38.30
C THR A 293 -5.21 6.34 -38.13
N GLU A 294 -6.41 6.89 -38.20
CA GLU A 294 -6.65 8.33 -38.00
C GLU A 294 -6.35 8.72 -36.54
N VAL A 295 -6.76 7.91 -35.56
CA VAL A 295 -6.39 8.13 -34.15
C VAL A 295 -4.86 8.07 -33.98
N ALA A 296 -4.18 7.14 -34.65
CA ALA A 296 -2.72 7.07 -34.60
C ALA A 296 -2.06 8.35 -35.14
N GLN A 297 -2.59 8.93 -36.21
CA GLN A 297 -2.06 10.18 -36.78
C GLN A 297 -2.24 11.36 -35.82
N LEU A 298 -3.38 11.45 -35.13
CA LEU A 298 -3.62 12.48 -34.11
C LEU A 298 -2.64 12.36 -32.94
N LEU A 299 -2.44 11.14 -32.44
CA LEU A 299 -1.47 10.87 -31.37
C LEU A 299 -0.03 11.19 -31.80
N ASP A 300 0.32 10.88 -33.05
CA ASP A 300 1.63 11.16 -33.60
C ASP A 300 1.90 12.66 -33.72
N GLN A 301 0.93 13.40 -34.26
CA GLN A 301 1.02 14.85 -34.35
C GLN A 301 1.19 15.49 -32.97
N ALA A 302 0.42 15.07 -31.96
CA ALA A 302 0.55 15.58 -30.60
C ALA A 302 1.94 15.31 -29.99
N LEU A 303 2.54 14.14 -30.29
CA LEU A 303 3.88 13.79 -29.87
C LEU A 303 4.95 14.65 -30.56
N GLU A 304 4.78 14.94 -31.85
CA GLU A 304 5.68 15.80 -32.63
C GLU A 304 5.64 17.26 -32.13
N GLU A 305 4.44 17.80 -31.89
CA GLU A 305 4.24 19.13 -31.32
C GLU A 305 4.89 19.27 -29.93
N GLY A 306 4.79 18.23 -29.11
CA GLY A 306 5.42 18.16 -27.79
C GLY A 306 6.89 17.70 -27.80
N SER A 307 7.57 17.73 -28.96
CA SER A 307 9.00 17.39 -29.10
C SER A 307 9.40 16.00 -28.60
N GLY A 308 8.49 15.03 -28.70
CA GLY A 308 8.66 13.65 -28.24
C GLY A 308 8.08 13.36 -26.85
N THR A 309 7.29 14.29 -26.29
CA THR A 309 6.55 14.11 -25.04
C THR A 309 5.14 14.64 -25.17
N VAL A 310 4.21 14.13 -24.37
CA VAL A 310 2.79 14.54 -24.37
C VAL A 310 2.37 14.78 -22.92
N GLY A 311 1.62 15.84 -22.68
CA GLY A 311 0.89 16.06 -21.42
C GLY A 311 -0.59 15.70 -21.57
N LYS A 312 -1.38 15.84 -20.51
CA LYS A 312 -2.84 15.61 -20.54
C LYS A 312 -3.54 16.26 -21.74
N MET A 313 -3.03 17.40 -22.23
CA MET A 313 -3.52 18.09 -23.41
C MET A 313 -2.37 18.72 -24.22
N PRO A 314 -2.55 19.00 -25.53
CA PRO A 314 -1.59 19.78 -26.31
C PRO A 314 -1.29 21.13 -25.63
N SER A 315 -0.03 21.57 -25.67
CA SER A 315 0.52 22.77 -24.99
C SER A 315 0.49 22.80 -23.45
N VAL A 316 0.05 21.71 -22.80
CA VAL A 316 0.17 21.50 -21.35
C VAL A 316 1.44 20.68 -21.06
N MET A 317 2.09 20.94 -19.91
CA MET A 317 3.34 20.32 -19.48
C MET A 317 3.35 18.79 -19.73
N ALA A 318 4.46 18.29 -20.28
CA ALA A 318 4.69 16.87 -20.53
C ALA A 318 4.50 16.01 -19.28
N ASP A 319 3.78 14.90 -19.42
CA ASP A 319 3.58 13.88 -18.39
C ASP A 319 4.17 12.54 -18.85
N ALA A 320 4.88 11.88 -17.93
CA ALA A 320 5.52 10.60 -18.17
C ALA A 320 4.54 9.49 -18.52
N GLY A 321 3.42 9.43 -17.78
CA GLY A 321 2.41 8.41 -17.94
C GLY A 321 1.64 8.56 -19.25
N ASP A 322 1.28 9.79 -19.60
CA ASP A 322 0.54 10.09 -20.82
C ASP A 322 1.43 9.86 -22.06
N THR A 323 2.68 10.33 -22.01
CA THR A 323 3.69 10.03 -23.04
C THR A 323 3.86 8.52 -23.23
N ALA A 324 3.95 7.75 -22.15
CA ALA A 324 4.09 6.30 -22.22
C ALA A 324 2.88 5.61 -22.87
N GLN A 325 1.66 6.06 -22.55
CA GLN A 325 0.45 5.52 -23.16
C GLN A 325 0.38 5.80 -24.67
N VAL A 326 0.74 7.01 -25.09
CA VAL A 326 0.82 7.41 -26.50
C VAL A 326 1.86 6.57 -27.24
N LEU A 327 3.08 6.45 -26.71
CA LEU A 327 4.15 5.63 -27.31
C LEU A 327 3.74 4.16 -27.45
N GLY A 328 3.11 3.59 -26.41
CA GLY A 328 2.61 2.21 -26.43
C GLY A 328 1.52 2.00 -27.49
N ALA A 329 0.57 2.93 -27.59
CA ALA A 329 -0.48 2.87 -28.61
C ALA A 329 0.08 2.95 -30.04
N LEU A 330 0.94 3.94 -30.31
CA LEU A 330 1.58 4.13 -31.61
C LEU A 330 2.42 2.91 -32.02
N GLY A 331 3.20 2.35 -31.09
CA GLY A 331 3.97 1.12 -31.31
C GLY A 331 3.08 -0.06 -31.73
N LYS A 332 1.96 -0.29 -31.01
CA LYS A 332 1.01 -1.37 -31.32
C LYS A 332 0.20 -1.15 -32.60
N LEU A 333 0.08 0.10 -33.05
CA LEU A 333 -0.52 0.47 -34.33
C LEU A 333 0.49 0.42 -35.49
N GLY A 334 1.75 0.05 -35.22
CA GLY A 334 2.79 -0.12 -36.24
C GLY A 334 3.55 1.16 -36.60
N ILE A 335 3.44 2.22 -35.78
CA ILE A 335 4.11 3.51 -35.96
C ILE A 335 5.02 3.77 -34.75
N PRO A 336 6.05 2.95 -34.49
CA PRO A 336 6.88 3.12 -33.31
C PRO A 336 7.65 4.45 -33.35
N LYS A 337 7.63 5.17 -32.23
CA LYS A 337 8.35 6.44 -32.05
C LYS A 337 9.41 6.28 -30.96
N PRO A 338 10.56 6.98 -31.08
CA PRO A 338 11.65 6.83 -30.12
C PRO A 338 11.22 7.28 -28.73
N ALA A 339 11.47 6.42 -27.75
CA ALA A 339 11.30 6.69 -26.33
C ALA A 339 12.27 7.79 -25.84
N LYS A 340 11.85 9.07 -25.80
CA LYS A 340 12.55 10.10 -25.00
C LYS A 340 12.14 10.00 -23.53
N LEU A 341 12.36 8.84 -22.92
CA LEU A 341 11.97 8.56 -21.52
C LEU A 341 13.07 8.93 -20.50
N ASP A 342 14.20 9.51 -20.94
CA ASP A 342 15.25 10.02 -20.02
C ASP A 342 14.78 11.20 -19.15
N CYS A 343 13.83 12.01 -19.64
CA CYS A 343 13.18 13.06 -18.84
C CYS A 343 12.22 12.48 -17.78
N VAL A 344 11.82 11.21 -17.95
CA VAL A 344 10.88 10.50 -17.07
C VAL A 344 11.61 9.77 -15.94
N THR A 345 12.80 9.23 -16.20
CA THR A 345 13.58 8.50 -15.21
C THR A 345 14.45 9.38 -14.30
N SER A 346 14.70 10.65 -14.65
CA SER A 346 15.61 11.53 -13.90
C SER A 346 14.91 12.41 -12.83
N ASN A 347 13.63 12.73 -13.01
CA ASN A 347 12.85 13.58 -12.09
C ASN A 347 11.76 12.83 -11.30
N HIS A 348 11.46 11.56 -11.61
CA HIS A 348 10.33 10.83 -11.00
C HIS A 348 10.71 9.52 -10.28
N THR A 349 11.97 9.09 -10.36
CA THR A 349 12.51 7.88 -9.70
C THR A 349 13.07 8.16 -8.32
N ARG A 350 13.38 9.42 -7.98
CA ARG A 350 13.60 9.82 -6.60
C ARG A 350 12.25 9.88 -5.89
N ILE A 351 11.81 8.71 -5.42
CA ILE A 351 10.93 8.60 -4.26
C ILE A 351 11.73 9.20 -3.11
N ASP A 352 11.67 10.53 -2.96
CA ASP A 352 12.28 11.21 -1.84
C ASP A 352 11.54 10.74 -0.57
N PRO A 353 12.23 10.21 0.45
CA PRO A 353 11.60 9.84 1.71
C PRO A 353 10.85 11.00 2.39
N SER A 354 11.14 12.26 2.00
CA SER A 354 10.41 13.45 2.42
C SER A 354 9.11 13.68 1.65
N ASP A 355 8.94 13.10 0.46
CA ASP A 355 7.72 13.13 -0.34
C ASP A 355 6.81 11.97 0.11
N ARG A 356 6.21 12.11 1.29
CA ARG A 356 5.20 11.16 1.80
C ARG A 356 3.87 11.20 1.01
N GLY A 357 3.82 11.86 -0.14
CA GLY A 357 2.61 12.06 -0.93
C GLY A 357 2.55 11.17 -2.17
N TYR A 358 2.06 9.94 -1.99
CA TYR A 358 1.60 9.00 -3.03
C TYR A 358 2.66 8.21 -3.82
N ASN A 359 2.47 6.89 -3.85
CA ASN A 359 3.18 6.02 -4.78
C ASN A 359 2.64 6.22 -6.20
N ARG A 360 3.53 6.32 -7.19
CA ARG A 360 3.18 6.56 -8.60
C ARG A 360 3.17 5.26 -9.43
N PHE A 361 2.55 4.21 -8.88
CA PHE A 361 2.54 2.88 -9.50
C PHE A 361 1.96 2.89 -10.92
N GLY A 362 0.89 3.64 -11.15
CA GLY A 362 0.28 3.77 -12.47
C GLY A 362 1.21 4.44 -13.48
N VAL A 363 1.97 5.47 -13.09
CA VAL A 363 2.95 6.13 -13.97
C VAL A 363 4.12 5.20 -14.27
N ILE A 364 4.78 4.68 -13.22
CA ILE A 364 5.96 3.81 -13.33
C ILE A 364 5.65 2.56 -14.16
N GLY A 365 4.49 1.94 -13.92
CA GLY A 365 4.07 0.76 -14.66
C GLY A 365 3.78 1.05 -16.14
N ASN A 366 3.13 2.17 -16.47
CA ASN A 366 2.90 2.56 -17.87
C ASN A 366 4.22 2.86 -18.60
N VAL A 367 5.16 3.52 -17.93
CA VAL A 367 6.52 3.78 -18.44
C VAL A 367 7.25 2.47 -18.75
N LEU A 368 7.21 1.51 -17.83
CA LEU A 368 7.79 0.19 -18.04
C LEU A 368 7.13 -0.50 -19.25
N ILE A 369 5.80 -0.52 -19.33
CA ILE A 369 5.06 -1.07 -20.48
C ILE A 369 5.51 -0.42 -21.79
N ALA A 370 5.65 0.90 -21.85
CA ALA A 370 6.06 1.60 -23.07
C ALA A 370 7.49 1.26 -23.53
N LEU A 371 8.41 1.05 -22.57
CA LEU A 371 9.78 0.59 -22.86
C LEU A 371 9.79 -0.84 -23.39
N LEU A 372 9.00 -1.74 -22.79
CA LEU A 372 8.89 -3.14 -23.19
C LEU A 372 8.29 -3.31 -24.60
N HIS A 373 7.42 -2.40 -25.02
CA HIS A 373 6.79 -2.42 -26.35
C HIS A 373 7.56 -1.62 -27.42
N GLN A 374 8.76 -1.11 -27.12
CA GLN A 374 9.63 -0.59 -28.18
C GLN A 374 9.98 -1.69 -29.19
N PRO A 375 10.22 -1.37 -30.48
CA PRO A 375 10.55 -2.38 -31.50
C PRO A 375 11.73 -3.28 -31.10
N ASP A 376 12.69 -2.70 -30.39
CA ASP A 376 13.89 -3.36 -29.87
C ASP A 376 14.09 -2.98 -28.39
N PRO A 377 13.37 -3.64 -27.46
CA PRO A 377 13.41 -3.30 -26.05
C PRO A 377 14.77 -3.61 -25.42
N ALA A 378 15.59 -4.48 -26.03
CA ALA A 378 16.95 -4.79 -25.59
C ALA A 378 17.87 -3.55 -25.62
N LYS A 379 17.61 -2.56 -26.50
CA LYS A 379 18.34 -1.28 -26.50
C LYS A 379 18.07 -0.42 -25.26
N HIS A 380 16.95 -0.65 -24.58
CA HIS A 380 16.51 0.10 -23.42
C HIS A 380 16.77 -0.64 -22.11
N ILE A 381 17.61 -1.68 -22.12
CA ILE A 381 17.79 -2.58 -20.98
C ILE A 381 18.17 -1.88 -19.67
N GLY A 382 19.03 -0.85 -19.74
CA GLY A 382 19.43 -0.07 -18.57
C GLY A 382 18.26 0.70 -17.95
N GLN A 383 17.41 1.32 -18.77
CA GLN A 383 16.21 2.01 -18.30
C GLN A 383 15.18 1.02 -17.74
N ILE A 384 14.98 -0.11 -18.42
CA ILE A 384 14.07 -1.18 -17.98
C ILE A 384 14.49 -1.71 -16.60
N SER A 385 15.79 -1.97 -16.37
CA SER A 385 16.29 -2.46 -15.08
C SER A 385 15.97 -1.49 -13.95
N VAL A 386 16.27 -0.20 -14.12
CA VAL A 386 16.04 0.83 -13.11
C VAL A 386 14.54 0.94 -12.77
N VAL A 387 13.69 1.05 -13.78
CA VAL A 387 12.24 1.20 -13.57
C VAL A 387 11.64 -0.07 -12.93
N LEU A 388 12.10 -1.25 -13.32
CA LEU A 388 11.69 -2.52 -12.72
C LEU A 388 12.10 -2.62 -11.24
N GLU A 389 13.33 -2.23 -10.92
CA GLU A 389 13.85 -2.21 -9.55
C GLU A 389 13.07 -1.25 -8.66
N ASP A 390 12.82 -0.03 -9.15
CA ASP A 390 12.02 1.00 -8.44
C ASP A 390 10.59 0.51 -8.19
N LEU A 391 9.95 -0.07 -9.21
CA LEU A 391 8.60 -0.62 -9.08
C LEU A 391 8.54 -1.74 -8.03
N CYS A 392 9.48 -2.68 -8.11
CA CYS A 392 9.57 -3.79 -7.16
C CYS A 392 9.91 -3.31 -5.74
N HIS A 393 10.74 -2.28 -5.60
CA HIS A 393 11.10 -1.69 -4.31
C HIS A 393 9.91 -0.97 -3.67
N ALA A 394 9.21 -0.13 -4.43
CA ALA A 394 8.02 0.58 -3.95
C ALA A 394 6.92 -0.41 -3.54
N TRP A 395 6.69 -1.46 -4.37
CA TRP A 395 5.70 -2.48 -4.04
C TRP A 395 6.05 -3.24 -2.76
N TRP A 396 7.32 -3.63 -2.60
CA TRP A 396 7.80 -4.40 -1.45
C TRP A 396 7.45 -3.75 -0.10
N LYS A 397 7.49 -2.41 -0.05
CA LYS A 397 7.29 -1.62 1.18
C LYS A 397 5.84 -1.19 1.40
N THR A 398 4.98 -1.30 0.39
CA THR A 398 3.63 -0.73 0.46
C THR A 398 2.61 -1.75 0.98
N PRO A 399 1.88 -1.48 2.08
CA PRO A 399 0.75 -2.32 2.49
C PRO A 399 -0.46 -2.12 1.57
N TRP A 400 -1.43 -3.02 1.61
CA TRP A 400 -2.68 -2.86 0.84
C TRP A 400 -3.78 -2.20 1.69
N PRO A 401 -4.69 -1.40 1.08
CA PRO A 401 -4.77 -1.02 -0.34
C PRO A 401 -3.65 -0.07 -0.77
N VAL A 402 -3.15 -0.27 -1.99
CA VAL A 402 -2.17 0.66 -2.58
C VAL A 402 -2.88 1.95 -3.03
N GLN A 403 -2.23 3.08 -2.80
CA GLN A 403 -2.71 4.38 -3.28
C GLN A 403 -1.96 4.75 -4.57
N ASP A 404 -2.66 5.46 -5.45
CA ASP A 404 -2.11 6.06 -6.67
C ASP A 404 -2.57 7.51 -6.78
N GLU A 405 -1.69 8.39 -7.26
CA GLU A 405 -1.98 9.82 -7.35
C GLU A 405 -3.04 10.15 -8.41
N ARG A 406 -3.26 9.27 -9.40
CA ARG A 406 -4.13 9.50 -10.58
C ARG A 406 -5.46 8.77 -10.50
N ASN A 407 -5.61 7.78 -9.62
CA ASN A 407 -6.82 6.95 -9.53
C ASN A 407 -7.13 6.55 -8.09
N LEU A 408 -8.40 6.70 -7.69
CA LEU A 408 -8.86 6.35 -6.35
C LEU A 408 -8.93 4.84 -6.08
N SER A 409 -9.07 4.02 -7.12
CA SER A 409 -9.15 2.57 -6.94
C SER A 409 -7.76 1.96 -6.78
N PRO A 410 -7.52 1.11 -5.77
CA PRO A 410 -6.28 0.34 -5.66
C PRO A 410 -6.12 -0.70 -6.78
N LEU A 411 -7.19 -1.02 -7.51
CA LEU A 411 -7.17 -2.00 -8.59
C LEU A 411 -6.53 -1.45 -9.87
N TYR A 412 -6.59 -0.13 -10.11
CA TYR A 412 -5.93 0.48 -11.27
C TYR A 412 -4.40 0.30 -11.24
N PRO A 413 -3.67 0.79 -10.20
CA PRO A 413 -2.24 0.58 -10.13
C PRO A 413 -1.88 -0.92 -10.07
N GLY A 414 -2.67 -1.74 -9.37
CA GLY A 414 -2.49 -3.19 -9.35
C GLY A 414 -2.56 -3.85 -10.73
N MET A 415 -3.54 -3.45 -11.56
CA MET A 415 -3.69 -3.94 -12.93
C MET A 415 -2.47 -3.57 -13.78
N VAL A 416 -2.02 -2.30 -13.73
CA VAL A 416 -0.88 -1.82 -14.51
C VAL A 416 0.40 -2.55 -14.08
N VAL A 417 0.62 -2.75 -12.77
CA VAL A 417 1.77 -3.51 -12.24
C VAL A 417 1.76 -4.95 -12.75
N VAL A 418 0.62 -5.64 -12.68
CA VAL A 418 0.52 -7.03 -13.19
C VAL A 418 0.79 -7.07 -14.69
N GLN A 419 0.24 -6.14 -15.48
CA GLN A 419 0.50 -6.09 -16.92
C GLN A 419 1.98 -5.89 -17.21
N ALA A 420 2.64 -4.94 -16.54
CA ALA A 420 4.05 -4.65 -16.75
C ALA A 420 4.94 -5.85 -16.37
N LEU A 421 4.72 -6.44 -15.19
CA LEU A 421 5.54 -7.55 -14.71
C LEU A 421 5.31 -8.84 -15.51
N VAL A 422 4.08 -9.14 -15.92
CA VAL A 422 3.81 -10.30 -16.81
C VAL A 422 4.52 -10.13 -18.15
N GLU A 423 4.54 -8.91 -18.71
CA GLU A 423 5.22 -8.61 -19.97
C GLU A 423 6.75 -8.74 -19.85
N VAL A 424 7.36 -8.29 -18.75
CA VAL A 424 8.79 -8.52 -18.48
C VAL A 424 9.12 -10.01 -18.54
N LEU A 425 8.32 -10.85 -17.87
CA LEU A 425 8.54 -12.29 -17.83
C LEU A 425 8.37 -12.95 -19.21
N ASP A 426 7.35 -12.53 -19.96
CA ASP A 426 7.08 -13.04 -21.31
C ASP A 426 8.23 -12.71 -22.28
N LEU A 427 8.73 -11.48 -22.24
CA LEU A 427 9.85 -11.04 -23.08
C LEU A 427 11.18 -11.69 -22.70
N VAL A 428 11.41 -11.99 -21.42
CA VAL A 428 12.57 -12.78 -20.99
C VAL A 428 12.47 -14.23 -21.48
N GLU A 429 11.32 -14.88 -21.33
CA GLU A 429 11.12 -16.28 -21.73
C GLU A 429 11.08 -16.49 -23.24
N THR A 430 10.86 -15.42 -24.01
CA THR A 430 10.88 -15.42 -25.48
C THR A 430 12.19 -14.88 -26.06
N ASP A 431 13.24 -14.74 -25.25
CA ASP A 431 14.58 -14.26 -25.64
C ASP A 431 14.60 -12.84 -26.26
N ARG A 432 13.55 -12.04 -26.02
CA ARG A 432 13.49 -10.63 -26.44
C ARG A 432 14.20 -9.69 -25.46
N LEU A 433 14.33 -10.11 -24.21
CA LEU A 433 15.12 -9.46 -23.16
C LEU A 433 16.06 -10.49 -22.51
N PRO A 434 17.22 -10.07 -22.00
CA PRO A 434 18.17 -10.97 -21.37
C PRO A 434 17.67 -11.48 -20.02
N GLU A 435 17.95 -12.75 -19.72
CA GLU A 435 17.64 -13.39 -18.44
C GLU A 435 18.28 -12.67 -17.23
N SER A 436 19.35 -11.89 -17.45
CA SER A 436 20.01 -11.10 -16.41
C SER A 436 19.10 -10.10 -15.70
N LEU A 437 17.99 -9.66 -16.31
CA LEU A 437 16.99 -8.80 -15.63
C LEU A 437 16.31 -9.50 -14.45
N VAL A 438 16.23 -10.83 -14.51
CA VAL A 438 15.55 -11.68 -13.52
C VAL A 438 16.49 -12.78 -13.01
N SER A 439 17.81 -12.59 -13.14
CA SER A 439 18.78 -13.58 -12.63
C SER A 439 19.00 -13.47 -11.12
N ASP A 440 18.77 -12.27 -10.57
CA ASP A 440 18.84 -11.99 -9.13
C ASP A 440 17.60 -12.55 -8.41
N THR A 441 17.84 -13.36 -7.36
CA THR A 441 16.78 -14.03 -6.60
C THR A 441 15.88 -13.07 -5.86
N LYS A 442 16.40 -11.93 -5.37
CA LYS A 442 15.63 -10.90 -4.70
C LYS A 442 14.68 -10.21 -5.68
N ILE A 443 15.13 -9.89 -6.90
CA ILE A 443 14.25 -9.34 -7.94
C ILE A 443 13.17 -10.35 -8.35
N ARG A 444 13.52 -11.61 -8.63
CA ARG A 444 12.52 -12.66 -8.93
C ARG A 444 11.47 -12.81 -7.82
N THR A 445 11.92 -12.83 -6.57
CA THR A 445 11.04 -12.95 -5.40
C THR A 445 10.10 -11.76 -5.31
N LYS A 446 10.61 -10.54 -5.49
CA LYS A 446 9.79 -9.32 -5.47
C LYS A 446 8.74 -9.29 -6.58
N ILE A 447 9.10 -9.71 -7.80
CA ILE A 447 8.16 -9.81 -8.93
C ILE A 447 7.06 -10.83 -8.60
N ALA A 448 7.45 -12.03 -8.15
CA ALA A 448 6.52 -13.10 -7.80
C ALA A 448 5.54 -12.67 -6.70
N VAL A 449 6.05 -12.08 -5.62
CA VAL A 449 5.26 -11.58 -4.49
C VAL A 449 4.33 -10.45 -4.92
N ALA A 450 4.81 -9.52 -5.75
CA ALA A 450 3.99 -8.40 -6.23
C ALA A 450 2.77 -8.89 -7.02
N ILE A 451 2.97 -9.74 -8.03
CA ILE A 451 1.87 -10.30 -8.82
C ILE A 451 0.92 -11.12 -7.93
N PHE A 452 1.47 -11.95 -7.02
CA PHE A 452 0.68 -12.81 -6.15
C PHE A 452 -0.19 -12.01 -5.17
N HIS A 453 0.39 -11.03 -4.47
CA HIS A 453 -0.33 -10.16 -3.54
C HIS A 453 -1.50 -9.47 -4.24
N VAL A 454 -1.28 -8.82 -5.38
CA VAL A 454 -2.36 -8.09 -6.08
C VAL A 454 -3.48 -9.03 -6.50
N ALA A 455 -3.15 -10.16 -7.12
CA ALA A 455 -4.15 -11.06 -7.65
C ALA A 455 -5.00 -11.71 -6.54
N ILE A 456 -4.38 -12.23 -5.48
CA ILE A 456 -5.13 -12.88 -4.39
C ILE A 456 -5.96 -11.86 -3.61
N ARG A 457 -5.42 -10.67 -3.31
CA ARG A 457 -6.18 -9.60 -2.64
C ARG A 457 -7.36 -9.14 -3.49
N THR A 458 -7.22 -9.12 -4.82
CA THR A 458 -8.32 -8.83 -5.74
C THR A 458 -9.39 -9.92 -5.70
N VAL A 459 -9.02 -11.20 -5.71
CA VAL A 459 -9.97 -12.32 -5.58
C VAL A 459 -10.73 -12.24 -4.24
N GLU A 460 -10.03 -12.00 -3.14
CA GLU A 460 -10.63 -11.91 -1.79
C GLU A 460 -11.56 -10.69 -1.63
N ALA A 461 -11.31 -9.60 -2.36
CA ALA A 461 -12.12 -8.39 -2.32
C ALA A 461 -13.38 -8.44 -3.21
N GLN A 462 -13.61 -9.52 -3.97
CA GLN A 462 -14.75 -9.60 -4.87
C GLN A 462 -16.07 -9.67 -4.10
N GLU A 463 -17.03 -8.82 -4.48
CA GLU A 463 -18.37 -8.78 -3.90
C GLU A 463 -19.25 -9.94 -4.41
N GLY A 464 -20.36 -10.22 -3.72
CA GLY A 464 -21.20 -11.40 -3.96
C GLY A 464 -21.74 -11.52 -5.40
N GLU A 465 -22.05 -10.40 -6.06
CA GLU A 465 -22.53 -10.36 -7.45
C GLU A 465 -21.40 -10.42 -8.50
N GLY A 466 -20.14 -10.47 -8.07
CA GLY A 466 -18.95 -10.54 -8.92
C GLY A 466 -18.29 -9.21 -9.25
N SER A 467 -18.77 -8.10 -8.69
CA SER A 467 -18.22 -6.76 -8.85
C SER A 467 -17.12 -6.41 -7.84
N TRP A 468 -16.48 -5.27 -8.09
CA TRP A 468 -15.72 -4.51 -7.11
C TRP A 468 -16.27 -3.08 -7.06
N GLY A 469 -16.67 -2.61 -5.88
CA GLY A 469 -17.15 -1.25 -5.64
C GLY A 469 -18.42 -0.89 -6.41
N GLU A 470 -19.21 -1.89 -6.82
CA GLU A 470 -20.32 -1.75 -7.78
C GLU A 470 -19.98 -0.91 -9.03
N SER A 471 -18.70 -0.86 -9.40
CA SER A 471 -18.15 0.03 -10.42
C SER A 471 -17.77 -0.75 -11.68
N VAL A 472 -18.15 -0.23 -12.85
CA VAL A 472 -17.84 -0.83 -14.15
C VAL A 472 -16.33 -0.83 -14.38
N GLU A 473 -15.69 0.28 -14.07
CA GLU A 473 -14.27 0.48 -14.29
C GLU A 473 -13.41 -0.29 -13.28
N GLU A 474 -13.77 -0.31 -11.99
CA GLU A 474 -13.06 -1.14 -10.99
C GLU A 474 -13.19 -2.63 -11.29
N THR A 475 -14.39 -3.07 -11.66
CA THR A 475 -14.62 -4.46 -12.07
C THR A 475 -13.85 -4.80 -13.35
N ALA A 476 -13.75 -3.85 -14.29
CA ALA A 476 -12.95 -4.04 -15.49
C ALA A 476 -11.45 -4.14 -15.17
N TYR A 477 -10.91 -3.31 -14.28
CA TYR A 477 -9.52 -3.41 -13.83
C TYR A 477 -9.23 -4.79 -13.23
N ALA A 478 -10.10 -5.26 -12.32
CA ALA A 478 -9.96 -6.56 -11.70
C ALA A 478 -9.96 -7.70 -12.73
N VAL A 479 -10.84 -7.65 -13.74
CA VAL A 479 -10.89 -8.67 -14.80
C VAL A 479 -9.60 -8.70 -15.63
N ILE A 480 -9.10 -7.53 -16.06
CA ILE A 480 -7.87 -7.42 -16.85
C ILE A 480 -6.68 -7.95 -16.04
N LEU A 481 -6.59 -7.52 -14.78
CA LEU A 481 -5.57 -7.92 -13.82
C LEU A 481 -5.56 -9.43 -13.60
N LEU A 482 -6.71 -10.01 -13.23
CA LEU A 482 -6.82 -11.45 -12.93
C LEU A 482 -6.58 -12.29 -14.18
N SER A 483 -7.01 -11.82 -15.37
CA SER A 483 -6.72 -12.49 -16.64
C SER A 483 -5.23 -12.49 -16.96
N GLY A 484 -4.52 -11.39 -16.68
CA GLY A 484 -3.06 -11.30 -16.80
C GLY A 484 -2.33 -12.19 -15.81
N ALA A 485 -2.72 -12.15 -14.53
CA ALA A 485 -2.17 -13.00 -13.48
C ALA A 485 -2.41 -14.50 -13.78
N ALA A 486 -3.55 -14.85 -14.38
CA ALA A 486 -3.87 -16.20 -14.81
C ALA A 486 -2.94 -16.73 -15.94
N ARG A 487 -2.02 -15.94 -16.50
CA ARG A 487 -0.95 -16.43 -17.36
C ARG A 487 0.25 -16.98 -16.58
N ILE A 488 0.41 -16.60 -15.31
CA ILE A 488 1.60 -16.92 -14.52
C ILE A 488 1.50 -18.31 -13.88
N THR A 489 2.56 -19.11 -13.97
CA THR A 489 2.66 -20.49 -13.46
C THR A 489 2.45 -20.62 -11.95
N ILE A 490 2.82 -19.61 -11.15
CA ILE A 490 2.64 -19.60 -9.67
C ILE A 490 1.18 -19.85 -9.28
N PHE A 491 0.22 -19.40 -10.10
CA PHE A 491 -1.20 -19.59 -9.83
C PHE A 491 -1.74 -20.95 -10.22
N ASP A 492 -0.98 -21.85 -10.86
CA ASP A 492 -1.49 -23.16 -11.29
C ASP A 492 -2.32 -23.91 -10.21
N PRO A 493 -1.93 -23.95 -8.92
CA PRO A 493 -2.71 -24.64 -7.89
C PRO A 493 -4.02 -23.94 -7.49
N VAL A 494 -4.15 -22.64 -7.76
CA VAL A 494 -5.30 -21.80 -7.36
C VAL A 494 -5.96 -21.11 -8.54
N ARG A 495 -5.58 -21.46 -9.79
CA ARG A 495 -5.99 -20.79 -11.03
C ARG A 495 -7.49 -20.76 -11.20
N GLN A 496 -8.17 -21.83 -10.78
CA GLN A 496 -9.63 -21.91 -10.85
C GLN A 496 -10.30 -20.78 -10.05
N GLN A 497 -9.72 -20.34 -8.94
CA GLN A 497 -10.25 -19.21 -8.16
C GLN A 497 -10.21 -17.90 -8.96
N LEU A 498 -9.11 -17.65 -9.68
CA LEU A 498 -8.97 -16.48 -10.56
C LEU A 498 -9.96 -16.56 -11.73
N VAL A 499 -10.09 -17.74 -12.34
CA VAL A 499 -11.01 -17.98 -13.46
C VAL A 499 -12.45 -17.77 -13.01
N ASP A 500 -12.85 -18.33 -11.88
CA ASP A 500 -14.22 -18.20 -11.35
C ASP A 500 -14.55 -16.74 -11.02
N ALA A 501 -13.60 -16.01 -10.43
CA ALA A 501 -13.74 -14.57 -10.17
C ALA A 501 -13.95 -13.79 -11.46
N VAL A 502 -13.14 -14.04 -12.49
CA VAL A 502 -13.29 -13.41 -13.82
C VAL A 502 -14.63 -13.75 -14.47
N ARG A 503 -15.11 -14.99 -14.37
CA ARG A 503 -16.40 -15.39 -14.96
C ARG A 503 -17.59 -14.73 -14.28
N ARG A 504 -17.57 -14.57 -12.96
CA ARG A 504 -18.61 -13.82 -12.23
C ARG A 504 -18.62 -12.35 -12.67
N ALA A 505 -17.45 -11.74 -12.75
CA ALA A 505 -17.28 -10.35 -13.16
C ALA A 505 -17.68 -10.10 -14.63
N GLU A 506 -17.32 -11.01 -15.54
CA GLU A 506 -17.71 -10.98 -16.95
C GLU A 506 -19.24 -10.95 -17.10
N LYS A 507 -19.93 -11.84 -16.37
CA LYS A 507 -21.40 -11.86 -16.32
C LYS A 507 -21.97 -10.54 -15.79
N TRP A 508 -21.33 -9.95 -14.78
CA TRP A 508 -21.74 -8.69 -14.19
C TRP A 508 -21.55 -7.49 -15.14
N LEU A 509 -20.42 -7.43 -15.87
CA LEU A 509 -20.07 -6.37 -16.82
C LEU A 509 -20.90 -6.42 -18.11
N GLY A 510 -21.34 -7.60 -18.53
CA GLY A 510 -22.03 -7.85 -19.80
C GLY A 510 -23.11 -6.82 -20.15
N PRO A 511 -24.16 -6.62 -19.34
CA PRO A 511 -25.26 -5.71 -19.66
C PRO A 511 -25.07 -4.26 -19.20
N ARG A 512 -24.06 -3.96 -18.37
CA ARG A 512 -23.94 -2.67 -17.68
C ARG A 512 -23.23 -1.60 -18.52
N ALA A 513 -23.65 -0.36 -18.32
CA ALA A 513 -23.03 0.84 -18.85
C ALA A 513 -22.90 1.87 -17.72
N SER A 514 -21.89 2.74 -17.83
CA SER A 514 -21.73 3.91 -16.95
C SER A 514 -21.79 5.16 -17.83
N PRO A 515 -22.99 5.75 -18.05
CA PRO A 515 -23.17 6.86 -19.00
C PRO A 515 -22.38 8.12 -18.64
N ALA A 516 -22.13 8.36 -17.36
CA ALA A 516 -21.33 9.50 -16.88
C ALA A 516 -19.83 9.14 -16.67
N GLY A 517 -19.46 7.87 -16.88
CA GLY A 517 -18.17 7.32 -16.47
C GLY A 517 -18.05 7.19 -14.94
N ASP A 518 -17.26 6.23 -14.50
CA ASP A 518 -17.01 6.05 -13.07
C ASP A 518 -16.00 7.11 -12.60
N ARG A 519 -16.34 7.85 -11.53
CA ARG A 519 -15.58 9.02 -11.07
C ARG A 519 -14.34 8.64 -10.25
N LEU A 520 -13.42 7.95 -10.90
CA LEU A 520 -12.23 7.33 -10.30
C LEU A 520 -10.96 8.14 -10.47
N TRP A 521 -10.91 9.00 -11.48
CA TRP A 521 -9.71 9.73 -11.88
C TRP A 521 -9.57 11.02 -11.09
N THR A 522 -8.35 11.39 -10.73
CA THR A 522 -8.06 12.57 -9.91
C THR A 522 -7.50 13.72 -10.75
N GLY A 523 -8.10 14.90 -10.57
CA GLY A 523 -7.55 16.21 -10.96
C GLY A 523 -7.58 17.12 -9.73
N LYS A 524 -8.08 18.35 -9.87
CA LYS A 524 -8.45 19.19 -8.71
C LYS A 524 -9.57 18.53 -7.90
N LEU A 525 -10.52 17.95 -8.63
CA LEU A 525 -11.62 17.14 -8.14
C LEU A 525 -11.57 15.77 -8.82
N THR A 526 -12.34 14.82 -8.30
CA THR A 526 -12.58 13.56 -9.01
C THR A 526 -13.39 13.76 -10.30
N TYR A 527 -13.03 13.01 -11.34
CA TYR A 527 -13.73 13.01 -12.62
C TYR A 527 -13.87 11.59 -13.19
N GLY A 528 -14.85 11.42 -14.08
CA GLY A 528 -15.09 10.18 -14.83
C GLY A 528 -15.10 10.48 -16.32
N SER A 529 -14.78 9.48 -17.14
CA SER A 529 -14.83 9.57 -18.60
C SER A 529 -15.61 8.38 -19.16
N PRO A 530 -16.79 8.60 -19.78
CA PRO A 530 -17.61 7.53 -20.35
C PRO A 530 -16.84 6.71 -21.39
N VAL A 531 -16.02 7.38 -22.20
CA VAL A 531 -15.14 6.78 -23.21
C VAL A 531 -14.13 5.83 -22.56
N VAL A 532 -13.44 6.29 -21.51
CA VAL A 532 -12.43 5.50 -20.79
C VAL A 532 -13.08 4.31 -20.07
N THR A 533 -14.18 4.54 -19.35
CA THR A 533 -14.91 3.45 -18.68
C THR A 533 -15.40 2.40 -19.69
N ARG A 534 -15.89 2.82 -20.86
CA ARG A 534 -16.30 1.90 -21.93
C ARG A 534 -15.11 1.14 -22.53
N ALA A 535 -13.97 1.79 -22.71
CA ALA A 535 -12.74 1.13 -23.19
C ALA A 535 -12.28 0.05 -22.21
N TYR A 536 -12.22 0.35 -20.91
CA TYR A 536 -11.88 -0.64 -19.88
C TYR A 536 -12.87 -1.80 -19.84
N ARG A 537 -14.18 -1.53 -19.92
CA ARG A 537 -15.19 -2.60 -20.00
C ARG A 537 -14.96 -3.52 -21.20
N LEU A 538 -14.70 -2.97 -22.39
CA LEU A 538 -14.45 -3.78 -23.59
C LEU A 538 -13.13 -4.55 -23.51
N ALA A 539 -12.09 -3.93 -22.97
CA ALA A 539 -10.82 -4.58 -22.65
C ALA A 539 -11.00 -5.76 -21.69
N ALA A 540 -11.76 -5.57 -20.61
CA ALA A 540 -12.09 -6.62 -19.65
C ALA A 540 -12.83 -7.80 -20.29
N LEU A 541 -13.88 -7.54 -21.09
CA LEU A 541 -14.60 -8.59 -21.81
C LEU A 541 -13.69 -9.36 -22.78
N ARG A 542 -12.76 -8.65 -23.45
CA ARG A 542 -11.76 -9.28 -24.32
C ARG A 542 -10.80 -10.15 -23.51
N SER A 543 -10.23 -9.63 -22.43
CA SER A 543 -9.33 -10.37 -21.55
C SER A 543 -10.00 -11.60 -20.94
N ALA A 544 -11.24 -11.48 -20.47
CA ALA A 544 -12.03 -12.60 -19.94
C ALA A 544 -12.24 -13.70 -20.99
N SER A 545 -12.52 -13.32 -22.25
CA SER A 545 -12.67 -14.29 -23.34
C SER A 545 -11.37 -15.05 -23.67
N GLN A 546 -10.22 -14.48 -23.30
CA GLN A 546 -8.88 -15.00 -23.58
C GLN A 546 -8.16 -15.54 -22.33
N ILE A 547 -8.84 -15.60 -21.18
CA ILE A 547 -8.21 -16.06 -19.94
C ILE A 547 -7.56 -17.44 -20.12
N ALA A 548 -6.29 -17.53 -19.74
CA ALA A 548 -5.49 -18.70 -19.99
C ALA A 548 -5.98 -19.91 -19.16
N ALA A 549 -6.14 -21.06 -19.83
CA ALA A 549 -6.53 -22.31 -19.17
C ALA A 549 -5.41 -22.93 -18.32
N ALA A 550 -4.16 -22.53 -18.55
CA ALA A 550 -2.97 -23.00 -17.84
C ALA A 550 -1.91 -21.89 -17.80
N GLY A 551 -0.92 -22.01 -16.90
CA GLY A 551 0.22 -21.09 -16.85
C GLY A 551 1.04 -21.16 -18.13
N THR A 552 1.22 -20.02 -18.79
CA THR A 552 2.00 -19.88 -20.02
C THR A 552 3.34 -19.19 -19.82
N VAL A 553 3.48 -18.36 -18.76
CA VAL A 553 4.65 -17.52 -18.48
C VAL A 553 5.05 -17.66 -17.00
N GLY A 554 6.30 -17.38 -16.64
CA GLY A 554 6.79 -17.31 -15.27
C GLY A 554 7.63 -18.51 -14.82
N ARG A 555 8.14 -19.31 -15.77
CA ARG A 555 9.16 -20.34 -15.56
C ARG A 555 10.50 -19.74 -15.13
N CYS A 556 10.86 -18.56 -15.63
CA CYS A 556 12.10 -17.84 -15.28
C CYS A 556 12.11 -17.31 -13.83
N LEU A 557 10.95 -17.30 -13.15
CA LEU A 557 10.90 -17.01 -11.72
C LEU A 557 11.51 -18.11 -10.87
N HIS A 558 11.74 -19.31 -11.44
CA HIS A 558 12.23 -20.51 -10.74
C HIS A 558 11.42 -20.85 -9.47
N THR A 559 10.19 -20.38 -9.41
CA THR A 559 9.22 -20.63 -8.34
C THR A 559 8.48 -21.95 -8.59
N ALA A 560 9.20 -23.01 -9.00
CA ALA A 560 8.68 -24.27 -9.54
C ALA A 560 7.63 -24.95 -8.63
N GLY A 561 6.40 -24.43 -8.65
CA GLY A 561 5.30 -24.65 -7.72
C GLY A 561 5.53 -24.09 -6.31
N PRO A 562 4.46 -23.82 -5.51
CA PRO A 562 4.59 -24.02 -4.07
C PRO A 562 5.20 -25.41 -3.89
N ALA A 563 6.39 -25.50 -3.29
CA ALA A 563 7.13 -26.75 -3.21
C ALA A 563 6.14 -27.85 -2.81
N ARG A 564 6.14 -28.99 -3.50
CA ARG A 564 5.26 -30.12 -3.16
C ARG A 564 5.30 -30.43 -1.65
N GLU A 565 6.46 -30.15 -1.04
CA GLU A 565 6.69 -30.07 0.40
C GLU A 565 5.78 -29.06 1.12
N SER A 566 5.77 -27.77 0.75
CA SER A 566 4.83 -26.74 1.25
C SER A 566 3.37 -27.15 1.16
N LEU A 567 2.94 -27.71 0.01
CA LEU A 567 1.56 -28.19 -0.15
C LEU A 567 1.22 -29.36 0.77
N ALA A 568 2.20 -30.18 1.15
CA ALA A 568 1.98 -31.28 2.09
C ALA A 568 1.65 -30.76 3.51
N TYR A 569 2.07 -29.55 3.88
CA TYR A 569 1.77 -28.94 5.18
C TYR A 569 0.32 -28.50 5.33
N VAL A 570 -0.46 -28.37 4.25
CA VAL A 570 -1.90 -28.05 4.31
C VAL A 570 -2.64 -29.01 5.25
N LYS A 571 -2.30 -30.31 5.22
CA LYS A 571 -2.89 -31.32 6.11
C LYS A 571 -2.52 -31.11 7.57
N VAL A 572 -1.28 -30.67 7.83
CA VAL A 572 -0.80 -30.37 9.18
C VAL A 572 -1.55 -29.17 9.74
N TYR A 573 -1.64 -28.08 8.96
CA TYR A 573 -2.35 -26.88 9.40
C TYR A 573 -3.83 -27.14 9.66
N ARG A 574 -4.52 -27.89 8.81
CA ARG A 574 -5.94 -28.26 9.05
C ARG A 574 -6.16 -29.13 10.29
N ALA A 575 -5.12 -29.81 10.78
CA ALA A 575 -5.20 -30.55 12.04
C ALA A 575 -5.04 -29.65 13.28
N THR A 576 -4.61 -28.40 13.09
CA THR A 576 -4.55 -27.41 14.18
C THR A 576 -5.92 -26.78 14.42
N PRO A 577 -6.33 -26.58 15.69
CA PRO A 577 -7.57 -25.88 16.02
C PRO A 577 -7.74 -24.55 15.26
N LEU A 578 -6.67 -23.75 15.15
CA LEU A 578 -6.72 -22.41 14.56
C LEU A 578 -7.09 -22.40 13.06
N PHE A 579 -6.77 -23.46 12.31
CA PHE A 579 -7.03 -23.56 10.87
C PHE A 579 -8.02 -24.66 10.48
N SER A 580 -8.61 -25.35 11.47
CA SER A 580 -9.51 -26.49 11.24
C SER A 580 -10.75 -26.13 10.41
N ASP A 581 -11.32 -24.93 10.63
CA ASP A 581 -12.50 -24.40 9.93
C ASP A 581 -12.14 -23.56 8.68
N VAL A 582 -10.86 -23.38 8.37
CA VAL A 582 -10.43 -22.56 7.23
C VAL A 582 -10.64 -23.34 5.93
N PRO A 583 -11.33 -22.76 4.92
CA PRO A 583 -11.49 -23.41 3.62
C PRO A 583 -10.15 -23.74 2.98
N GLU A 584 -10.04 -24.95 2.43
CA GLU A 584 -8.79 -25.46 1.86
C GLU A 584 -8.20 -24.53 0.80
N HIS A 585 -9.05 -23.92 -0.02
CA HIS A 585 -8.63 -23.01 -1.08
C HIS A 585 -7.96 -21.72 -0.56
N ARG A 586 -8.37 -21.22 0.62
CA ARG A 586 -7.71 -20.08 1.30
C ARG A 586 -6.40 -20.52 1.93
N LEU A 587 -6.39 -21.68 2.56
CA LEU A 587 -5.15 -22.22 3.13
C LEU A 587 -4.07 -22.45 2.05
N LEU A 588 -4.49 -22.88 0.85
CA LEU A 588 -3.61 -23.01 -0.30
C LEU A 588 -2.99 -21.67 -0.73
N THR A 589 -3.75 -20.56 -0.73
CA THR A 589 -3.19 -19.25 -1.10
C THR A 589 -2.13 -18.79 -0.10
N ALA A 590 -2.37 -18.94 1.20
CA ALA A 590 -1.37 -18.62 2.23
C ALA A 590 -0.11 -19.49 2.12
N VAL A 591 -0.26 -20.79 1.84
CA VAL A 591 0.90 -21.68 1.61
C VAL A 591 1.69 -21.27 0.38
N ILE A 592 1.04 -20.87 -0.71
CA ILE A 592 1.74 -20.36 -1.89
C ILE A 592 2.48 -19.07 -1.56
N GLU A 593 1.82 -18.08 -0.94
CA GLU A 593 2.43 -16.82 -0.52
C GLU A 593 3.69 -17.05 0.30
N SER A 594 3.60 -17.91 1.32
CA SER A 594 4.71 -18.30 2.19
C SER A 594 5.89 -18.89 1.41
N SER A 595 5.60 -19.68 0.36
CA SER A 595 6.61 -20.36 -0.43
C SER A 595 7.42 -19.42 -1.33
N LEU A 596 6.87 -18.24 -1.67
CA LEU A 596 7.55 -17.27 -2.54
C LEU A 596 8.79 -16.67 -1.88
N PHE A 597 8.84 -16.62 -0.55
CA PHE A 597 9.99 -16.09 0.19
C PHE A 597 11.13 -17.11 0.32
N LEU A 598 10.87 -18.40 0.09
CA LEU A 598 11.85 -19.48 0.34
C LEU A 598 13.16 -19.38 -0.47
N PRO A 599 13.16 -18.99 -1.77
CA PRO A 599 14.40 -18.86 -2.52
C PRO A 599 15.35 -17.83 -1.88
N MET A 600 14.83 -16.64 -1.57
CA MET A 600 15.61 -15.57 -0.94
C MET A 600 16.04 -15.93 0.48
N LEU A 601 15.15 -16.58 1.24
CA LEU A 601 15.47 -17.06 2.59
C LEU A 601 16.60 -18.09 2.59
N LYS A 602 16.65 -18.97 1.57
CA LYS A 602 17.68 -19.99 1.43
C LYS A 602 19.05 -19.42 1.08
N GLU A 603 19.13 -18.35 0.29
CA GLU A 603 20.40 -17.68 -0.03
C GLU A 603 21.03 -16.99 1.18
N HIS A 604 20.19 -16.40 2.04
CA HIS A 604 20.61 -15.69 3.25
C HIS A 604 20.66 -16.59 4.51
N THR A 605 20.56 -17.91 4.34
CA THR A 605 20.38 -18.85 5.45
C THR A 605 21.48 -18.72 6.51
N TYR A 606 22.75 -18.56 6.11
CA TYR A 606 23.89 -18.66 7.03
C TYR A 606 24.64 -17.34 7.20
N ASP A 607 23.98 -16.21 6.94
CA ASP A 607 24.59 -14.88 7.05
C ASP A 607 24.98 -14.54 8.50
N VAL A 608 24.28 -15.11 9.49
CA VAL A 608 24.50 -14.86 10.92
C VAL A 608 25.09 -16.08 11.63
N PHE A 609 24.49 -17.25 11.47
CA PHE A 609 24.89 -18.49 12.13
C PHE A 609 25.31 -19.56 11.11
N THR A 610 26.33 -20.34 11.44
CA THR A 610 26.70 -21.55 10.71
C THR A 610 26.10 -22.78 11.36
N ARG A 611 25.61 -23.76 10.58
CA ARG A 611 25.12 -25.03 11.13
C ARG A 611 26.25 -26.04 11.31
N GLU A 612 26.47 -26.44 12.55
CA GLU A 612 27.39 -27.52 12.95
C GLU A 612 26.64 -28.46 13.92
N ASN A 613 26.87 -29.78 13.82
CA ASN A 613 26.32 -30.80 14.74
C ASN A 613 24.78 -30.88 14.86
N VAL A 614 24.04 -30.45 13.84
CA VAL A 614 22.56 -30.49 13.80
C VAL A 614 22.03 -31.22 12.56
N GLY A 615 20.89 -31.90 12.71
CA GLY A 615 20.23 -32.68 11.64
C GLY A 615 19.61 -31.82 10.53
N LYS A 616 18.89 -32.41 9.58
CA LYS A 616 18.27 -31.66 8.46
C LYS A 616 17.30 -30.57 8.96
N ASP A 617 17.32 -29.40 8.31
CA ASP A 617 16.37 -28.32 8.57
C ASP A 617 14.94 -28.75 8.24
N LYS A 618 14.01 -28.50 9.17
CA LYS A 618 12.57 -28.82 9.02
C LYS A 618 11.67 -27.57 9.09
N TYR A 619 12.22 -26.41 9.45
CA TYR A 619 11.43 -25.21 9.80
C TYR A 619 11.31 -24.17 8.67
N PHE A 620 12.15 -24.18 7.62
CA PHE A 620 12.12 -23.16 6.56
C PHE A 620 10.77 -23.02 5.87
N THR A 621 10.06 -24.13 5.68
CA THR A 621 8.71 -24.13 5.07
C THR A 621 7.62 -23.74 6.08
N LEU A 622 7.87 -23.93 7.37
CA LEU A 622 6.92 -23.69 8.45
C LEU A 622 6.83 -22.20 8.79
N ILE A 623 7.98 -21.56 8.99
CA ILE A 623 8.06 -20.20 9.53
C ILE A 623 7.32 -19.17 8.67
N PRO A 624 7.54 -19.06 7.35
CA PRO A 624 6.83 -18.06 6.54
C PRO A 624 5.32 -18.30 6.51
N PHE A 625 4.87 -19.56 6.66
CA PHE A 625 3.45 -19.87 6.72
C PHE A 625 2.82 -19.34 8.01
N THR A 626 3.50 -19.41 9.15
CA THR A 626 2.92 -18.93 10.41
C THR A 626 2.51 -17.46 10.32
N TRP A 627 3.32 -16.63 9.66
CA TRP A 627 3.02 -15.22 9.40
C TRP A 627 1.90 -15.04 8.37
N THR A 628 2.03 -15.61 7.17
CA THR A 628 1.04 -15.45 6.08
C THR A 628 -0.33 -16.04 6.43
N GLY A 629 -0.36 -17.23 7.04
CA GLY A 629 -1.57 -17.89 7.50
C GLY A 629 -2.31 -17.11 8.59
N CYS A 630 -1.58 -16.55 9.57
CA CYS A 630 -2.20 -15.74 10.62
C CYS A 630 -2.70 -14.39 10.09
N CYS A 631 -1.99 -13.77 9.14
CA CYS A 631 -2.49 -12.60 8.42
C CYS A 631 -3.80 -12.91 7.69
N MET A 632 -3.88 -14.04 6.99
CA MET A 632 -5.06 -14.46 6.23
C MET A 632 -6.32 -14.63 7.10
N ILE A 633 -6.21 -15.30 8.26
CA ILE A 633 -7.38 -15.47 9.16
C ILE A 633 -7.78 -14.17 9.85
N MET A 634 -6.85 -13.21 9.98
CA MET A 634 -7.10 -11.88 10.54
C MET A 634 -7.56 -10.85 9.49
N GLY A 635 -7.55 -11.20 8.20
CA GLY A 635 -7.82 -10.25 7.12
C GLY A 635 -6.79 -9.12 7.03
N LEU A 636 -5.54 -9.39 7.44
CA LEU A 636 -4.43 -8.44 7.37
C LEU A 636 -3.69 -8.59 6.05
N GLN A 637 -3.36 -7.46 5.42
CA GLN A 637 -2.67 -7.42 4.12
C GLN A 637 -1.43 -6.50 4.21
N PRO A 638 -0.41 -6.88 5.02
CA PRO A 638 0.80 -6.09 5.23
C PRO A 638 1.64 -5.95 3.95
N SER A 639 2.69 -5.11 4.03
CA SER A 639 3.73 -5.06 3.01
C SER A 639 4.52 -6.37 2.97
N ALA A 640 5.16 -6.65 1.83
CA ALA A 640 6.03 -7.81 1.70
C ALA A 640 7.28 -7.71 2.60
N GLU A 641 7.78 -6.49 2.81
CA GLU A 641 8.85 -6.19 3.75
C GLU A 641 8.50 -6.64 5.17
N PHE A 642 7.30 -6.34 5.65
CA PHE A 642 6.86 -6.76 6.98
C PHE A 642 6.88 -8.29 7.14
N LEU A 643 6.37 -9.04 6.17
CA LEU A 643 6.39 -10.50 6.18
C LEU A 643 7.83 -11.04 6.12
N TRP A 644 8.69 -10.40 5.34
CA TRP A 644 10.10 -10.78 5.21
C TRP A 644 10.89 -10.58 6.50
N GLU A 645 10.77 -9.42 7.15
CA GLU A 645 11.51 -9.15 8.40
C GLU A 645 11.14 -10.16 9.49
N LEU A 646 9.84 -10.46 9.60
CA LEU A 646 9.33 -11.42 10.60
C LEU A 646 9.68 -12.87 10.26
N THR A 647 9.71 -13.22 8.98
CA THR A 647 10.19 -14.53 8.54
C THR A 647 11.67 -14.70 8.86
N THR A 648 12.47 -13.66 8.61
CA THR A 648 13.92 -13.68 8.83
C THR A 648 14.27 -13.79 10.31
N ILE A 649 13.65 -12.99 11.18
CA ILE A 649 13.88 -13.09 12.63
C ILE A 649 13.36 -14.43 13.20
N GLY A 650 12.28 -14.96 12.61
CA GLY A 650 11.78 -16.31 12.90
C GLY A 650 12.84 -17.38 12.66
N VAL A 651 13.47 -17.38 11.47
CA VAL A 651 14.56 -18.31 11.13
C VAL A 651 15.74 -18.16 12.08
N LEU A 652 16.14 -16.93 12.39
CA LEU A 652 17.25 -16.68 13.29
C LEU A 652 17.02 -17.21 14.71
N GLY A 653 15.76 -17.23 15.20
CA GLY A 653 15.46 -17.84 16.50
C GLY A 653 15.80 -19.32 16.54
N PHE A 654 15.38 -20.09 15.54
CA PHE A 654 15.75 -21.52 15.43
C PHE A 654 17.27 -21.71 15.30
N GLN A 655 17.96 -20.82 14.58
CA GLN A 655 19.40 -20.92 14.41
C GLN A 655 20.20 -20.57 15.66
N VAL A 656 19.69 -19.69 16.52
CA VAL A 656 20.30 -19.43 17.83
C VAL A 656 20.21 -20.70 18.68
N ASP A 657 19.05 -21.35 18.73
CA ASP A 657 18.86 -22.61 19.48
C ASP A 657 19.88 -23.66 19.01
N GLU A 658 19.96 -23.88 17.69
CA GLU A 658 20.92 -24.82 17.08
C GLU A 658 22.38 -24.45 17.35
N PHE A 659 22.72 -23.15 17.34
CA PHE A 659 24.07 -22.69 17.64
C PHE A 659 24.42 -22.91 19.12
N ILE A 660 23.50 -22.63 20.04
CA ILE A 660 23.74 -22.82 21.46
C ILE A 660 23.92 -24.31 21.77
N GLU A 661 23.03 -25.17 21.27
CA GLU A 661 23.05 -26.61 21.54
C GLU A 661 24.18 -27.34 20.78
N GLY A 662 24.38 -27.02 19.51
CA GLY A 662 25.33 -27.71 18.63
C GLY A 662 26.77 -27.19 18.71
N VAL A 663 26.97 -25.93 19.14
CA VAL A 663 28.29 -25.27 19.16
C VAL A 663 28.67 -24.75 20.54
N ALA A 664 27.88 -23.86 21.14
CA ALA A 664 28.29 -23.18 22.38
C ALA A 664 28.37 -24.15 23.56
N GLN A 665 27.35 -24.99 23.75
CA GLN A 665 27.28 -25.96 24.85
C GLN A 665 28.44 -26.98 24.79
N PRO A 666 28.75 -27.65 23.66
CA PRO A 666 29.88 -28.56 23.58
C PRO A 666 31.24 -27.89 23.80
N VAL A 667 31.46 -26.69 23.24
CA VAL A 667 32.75 -25.97 23.34
C VAL A 667 33.02 -25.47 24.74
N PHE A 668 31.98 -25.03 25.46
CA PHE A 668 32.09 -24.44 26.80
C PHE A 668 31.54 -25.36 27.90
N ALA A 669 31.50 -26.67 27.65
CA ALA A 669 31.04 -27.66 28.62
C ALA A 669 31.79 -27.52 29.96
N GLY A 670 31.05 -27.29 31.05
CA GLY A 670 31.62 -27.05 32.38
C GLY A 670 32.10 -25.62 32.64
N ASN A 671 31.94 -24.69 31.70
CA ASN A 671 32.32 -23.27 31.85
C ASN A 671 31.35 -22.32 31.14
N HIS A 672 30.03 -22.56 31.29
CA HIS A 672 28.98 -21.73 30.69
C HIS A 672 28.97 -20.27 31.20
N ASP A 673 29.55 -20.01 32.37
CA ASP A 673 29.72 -18.65 32.92
C ASP A 673 30.53 -17.72 32.01
N VAL A 674 31.42 -18.28 31.17
CA VAL A 674 32.11 -17.50 30.13
C VAL A 674 31.12 -16.97 29.09
N VAL A 675 30.22 -17.82 28.62
CA VAL A 675 29.21 -17.43 27.60
C VAL A 675 28.24 -16.40 28.20
N LYS A 676 27.81 -16.59 29.45
CA LYS A 676 26.96 -15.61 30.17
C LYS A 676 27.65 -14.25 30.31
N ARG A 677 28.95 -14.22 30.64
CA ARG A 677 29.74 -12.97 30.69
C ARG A 677 29.87 -12.31 29.31
N TYR A 678 30.05 -13.10 28.25
CA TYR A 678 30.10 -12.58 26.89
C TYR A 678 28.77 -11.93 26.47
N VAL A 679 27.63 -12.55 26.76
CA VAL A 679 26.31 -11.95 26.50
C VAL A 679 26.12 -10.64 27.27
N ARG A 680 26.53 -10.57 28.54
CA ARG A 680 26.48 -9.32 29.34
C ARG A 680 27.39 -8.22 28.79
N TYR A 681 28.53 -8.59 28.20
CA TYR A 681 29.39 -7.66 27.46
C TYR A 681 28.72 -7.14 26.17
N LEU A 682 28.02 -8.00 25.42
CA LEU A 682 27.32 -7.59 24.19
C LEU A 682 26.11 -6.68 24.45
N LEU A 683 25.46 -6.86 25.59
CA LEU A 683 24.23 -6.18 26.00
C LEU A 683 24.33 -5.69 27.46
N PRO A 684 25.15 -4.67 27.76
CA PRO A 684 25.34 -4.17 29.12
C PRO A 684 24.08 -3.45 29.61
N MET A 685 23.61 -3.81 30.81
CA MET A 685 22.37 -3.30 31.42
C MET A 685 22.58 -2.89 32.88
N GLU A 686 23.45 -3.62 33.57
CA GLU A 686 23.75 -3.42 34.98
C GLU A 686 25.11 -2.71 35.15
N PRO A 687 25.30 -1.92 36.23
CA PRO A 687 26.59 -1.31 36.53
C PRO A 687 27.74 -2.33 36.70
N SER A 688 27.40 -3.57 37.05
CA SER A 688 28.35 -4.67 37.23
C SER A 688 28.77 -5.34 35.91
N ASP A 689 28.13 -5.03 34.79
CA ASP A 689 28.49 -5.61 33.49
C ASP A 689 29.81 -5.01 32.99
N SER A 690 30.73 -5.88 32.57
CA SER A 690 32.03 -5.46 32.03
C SER A 690 31.87 -4.72 30.70
N ALA A 691 32.49 -3.54 30.58
CA ALA A 691 32.59 -2.80 29.32
C ALA A 691 33.69 -3.32 28.38
N THR A 692 34.55 -4.23 28.87
CA THR A 692 35.61 -4.86 28.09
C THR A 692 35.24 -6.29 27.73
N GLU A 693 35.61 -6.71 26.50
CA GLU A 693 35.53 -8.11 26.10
C GLU A 693 36.34 -8.94 27.09
N PRO A 694 35.83 -10.09 27.56
CA PRO A 694 36.57 -10.85 28.55
C PRO A 694 37.88 -11.42 27.96
N ASP A 695 39.02 -10.91 28.43
CA ASP A 695 40.38 -11.18 27.92
C ASP A 695 40.80 -12.66 28.02
N GLY A 696 41.59 -13.13 27.04
CA GLY A 696 42.40 -14.35 27.14
C GLY A 696 41.63 -15.68 27.16
N LEU A 697 40.35 -15.68 26.81
CA LEU A 697 39.50 -16.87 26.85
C LEU A 697 39.67 -17.73 25.59
N GLN A 698 40.21 -18.92 25.77
CA GLN A 698 40.29 -19.94 24.72
C GLN A 698 38.87 -20.24 24.19
N GLY A 699 38.66 -20.06 22.89
CA GLY A 699 37.39 -20.37 22.22
C GLY A 699 36.40 -19.20 22.08
N ILE A 700 36.67 -18.00 22.61
CA ILE A 700 35.75 -16.85 22.52
C ILE A 700 35.39 -16.47 21.07
N GLU A 701 36.30 -16.68 20.13
CA GLU A 701 36.10 -16.55 18.69
C GLU A 701 34.88 -17.34 18.17
N ARG A 702 34.57 -18.48 18.79
CA ARG A 702 33.41 -19.30 18.45
C ARG A 702 32.08 -18.66 18.86
N LEU A 703 32.09 -17.62 19.71
CA LEU A 703 30.91 -16.86 20.14
C LEU A 703 30.61 -15.63 19.27
N LYS A 704 31.46 -15.29 18.30
CA LYS A 704 31.23 -14.16 17.37
C LYS A 704 29.87 -14.19 16.65
N PRO A 705 29.27 -15.35 16.30
CA PRO A 705 27.89 -15.38 15.78
C PRO A 705 26.86 -14.72 16.70
N LEU A 706 27.02 -14.77 18.03
CA LEU A 706 26.14 -14.05 18.97
C LEU A 706 26.28 -12.54 18.84
N GLN A 707 27.48 -12.03 18.55
CA GLN A 707 27.71 -10.62 18.26
C GLN A 707 27.06 -10.22 16.92
N SER A 708 27.18 -11.05 15.89
CA SER A 708 26.51 -10.86 14.60
C SER A 708 25.00 -10.82 14.76
N PHE A 709 24.42 -11.73 15.54
CA PHE A 709 22.99 -11.77 15.84
C PHE A 709 22.51 -10.53 16.60
N ARG A 710 23.26 -10.13 17.64
CA ARG A 710 23.00 -8.88 18.36
C ARG A 710 23.04 -7.68 17.43
N ASN A 711 24.01 -7.62 16.51
CA ASN A 711 24.11 -6.52 15.56
C ASN A 711 22.95 -6.53 14.56
N PHE A 712 22.59 -7.70 14.04
CA PHE A 712 21.44 -7.86 13.15
C PHE A 712 20.16 -7.29 13.77
N ILE A 713 19.87 -7.64 15.03
CA ILE A 713 18.67 -7.15 15.74
C ILE A 713 18.82 -5.67 16.15
N MET A 714 19.88 -5.31 16.86
CA MET A 714 19.98 -4.00 17.50
C MET A 714 20.35 -2.86 16.55
N GLN A 715 20.90 -3.18 15.38
CA GLN A 715 21.19 -2.22 14.30
C GLN A 715 20.14 -2.27 13.18
N HIS A 716 19.10 -3.10 13.33
CA HIS A 716 18.00 -3.15 12.38
C HIS A 716 17.37 -1.76 12.19
N TRP A 717 17.02 -1.42 10.95
CA TRP A 717 16.55 -0.07 10.58
C TRP A 717 15.32 0.36 11.40
N ALA A 718 14.38 -0.55 11.64
CA ALA A 718 13.18 -0.25 12.42
C ALA A 718 13.49 -0.04 13.92
N VAL A 719 14.49 -0.75 14.45
CA VAL A 719 14.96 -0.60 15.83
C VAL A 719 15.74 0.71 15.97
N ALA A 720 16.54 1.09 14.99
CA ALA A 720 17.23 2.37 14.98
C ALA A 720 16.25 3.55 14.98
N ALA A 721 15.11 3.42 14.29
CA ALA A 721 14.05 4.42 14.23
C ALA A 721 13.06 4.39 15.43
N ALA A 722 13.12 3.36 16.27
CA ALA A 722 12.24 3.20 17.43
C ALA A 722 12.64 4.12 18.60
N THR A 723 11.72 4.31 19.55
CA THR A 723 11.97 5.15 20.72
C THR A 723 13.08 4.56 21.60
N PRO A 724 13.80 5.38 22.39
CA PRO A 724 14.80 4.85 23.34
C PRO A 724 14.22 3.82 24.31
N ALA A 725 12.94 3.96 24.69
CA ALA A 725 12.26 3.03 25.58
C ALA A 725 12.04 1.66 24.91
N ASP A 726 11.53 1.64 23.68
CA ASP A 726 11.28 0.40 22.93
C ASP A 726 12.60 -0.31 22.60
N ARG A 727 13.64 0.45 22.22
CA ARG A 727 14.99 -0.08 21.98
C ARG A 727 15.59 -0.72 23.24
N LEU A 728 15.41 -0.09 24.39
CA LEU A 728 15.87 -0.63 25.66
C LEU A 728 15.08 -1.89 26.05
N ASN A 729 13.77 -1.90 25.81
CA ASN A 729 12.94 -3.09 26.04
C ASN A 729 13.40 -4.27 25.18
N LEU A 730 13.57 -4.05 23.87
CA LEU A 730 14.10 -5.07 22.96
C LEU A 730 15.47 -5.59 23.39
N ALA A 731 16.38 -4.71 23.83
CA ALA A 731 17.68 -5.12 24.33
C ALA A 731 17.57 -5.98 25.60
N ARG A 732 16.59 -5.71 26.48
CA ARG A 732 16.34 -6.52 27.68
C ARG A 732 15.85 -7.91 27.32
N GLU A 733 14.86 -8.00 26.42
CA GLU A 733 14.34 -9.29 25.95
C GLU A 733 15.41 -10.11 25.23
N LEU A 734 16.23 -9.48 24.38
CA LEU A 734 17.34 -10.16 23.71
C LEU A 734 18.37 -10.70 24.71
N ARG A 735 18.70 -9.93 25.75
CA ARG A 735 19.61 -10.39 26.81
C ARG A 735 19.00 -11.54 27.60
N ALA A 736 17.73 -11.44 27.98
CA ALA A 736 17.00 -12.49 28.70
C ALA A 736 17.00 -13.78 27.89
N TYR A 737 16.64 -13.71 26.60
CA TYR A 737 16.62 -14.83 25.67
C TYR A 737 17.97 -15.57 25.60
N LEU A 738 19.06 -14.85 25.34
CA LEU A 738 20.39 -15.45 25.24
C LEU A 738 20.87 -16.05 26.58
N LEU A 739 20.58 -15.40 27.71
CA LEU A 739 20.97 -15.92 29.02
C LEU A 739 20.16 -17.14 29.42
N ALA A 740 18.87 -17.17 29.11
CA ALA A 740 17.98 -18.30 29.38
C ALA A 740 18.35 -19.54 28.55
N GLN A 741 18.72 -19.36 27.28
CA GLN A 741 19.31 -20.39 26.41
C GLN A 741 20.53 -21.06 27.04
N ILE A 742 21.49 -20.25 27.50
CA ILE A 742 22.71 -20.76 28.14
C ILE A 742 22.39 -21.45 29.48
N GLN A 743 21.44 -20.91 30.24
CA GLN A 743 21.01 -21.51 31.51
C GLN A 743 20.34 -22.87 31.29
N GLN A 744 19.44 -22.98 30.31
CA GLN A 744 18.80 -24.26 29.95
C GLN A 744 19.83 -25.29 29.47
N ALA A 745 20.78 -24.90 28.63
CA ALA A 745 21.87 -25.77 28.19
C ALA A 745 22.71 -26.31 29.37
N GLU A 746 23.02 -25.45 30.34
CA GLU A 746 23.72 -25.85 31.57
C GLU A 746 22.89 -26.85 32.41
N ASP A 747 21.60 -26.58 32.55
CA ASP A 747 20.70 -27.45 33.31
C ASP A 747 20.52 -28.81 32.62
N ASN A 748 20.41 -28.85 31.28
CA ASN A 748 20.38 -30.09 30.49
C ASN A 748 21.65 -30.93 30.73
N VAL A 749 22.84 -30.32 30.73
CA VAL A 749 24.10 -31.03 31.03
C VAL A 749 24.09 -31.63 32.44
N ARG A 750 23.63 -30.87 33.44
CA ARG A 750 23.52 -31.35 34.84
C ARG A 750 22.52 -32.50 34.98
N PHE A 751 21.39 -32.40 34.28
CA PHE A 751 20.36 -33.44 34.26
C PHE A 751 20.89 -34.73 33.63
N ALA A 752 21.54 -34.64 32.46
CA ALA A 752 22.12 -35.77 31.75
C ALA A 752 23.24 -36.50 32.55
N GLN A 753 23.92 -35.80 33.46
CA GLN A 753 24.98 -36.38 34.32
C GLN A 753 24.44 -37.09 35.56
N SER A 754 23.34 -36.60 36.14
CA SER A 754 22.85 -37.05 37.45
C SER A 754 21.66 -38.00 37.38
N ALA A 755 20.92 -38.03 36.26
CA ALA A 755 19.68 -38.79 36.04
C ALA A 755 18.55 -38.53 37.07
N VAL A 756 18.79 -37.68 38.06
CA VAL A 756 17.84 -37.22 39.08
C VAL A 756 17.79 -35.71 38.97
N PHE A 757 16.68 -35.19 38.46
CA PHE A 757 16.48 -33.75 38.36
C PHE A 757 16.17 -33.15 39.73
N ALA A 758 17.03 -32.26 40.20
CA ALA A 758 16.85 -31.50 41.44
C ALA A 758 16.76 -30.00 41.11
N PRO A 759 15.57 -29.49 40.75
CA PRO A 759 15.45 -28.10 40.31
C PRO A 759 15.72 -27.12 41.45
N ALA A 760 16.37 -26.00 41.12
CA ALA A 760 16.64 -24.92 42.08
C ALA A 760 15.39 -24.08 42.40
N THR A 761 14.34 -24.17 41.58
CA THR A 761 13.10 -23.38 41.71
C THR A 761 11.87 -24.27 41.46
N SER A 762 10.68 -23.77 41.79
CA SER A 762 9.42 -24.46 41.47
C SER A 762 9.19 -24.55 39.96
N TYR A 763 8.37 -25.51 39.51
CA TYR A 763 7.97 -25.58 38.10
C TYR A 763 7.40 -24.26 37.60
N PHE A 764 6.53 -23.61 38.38
CA PHE A 764 5.94 -22.30 38.05
C PHE A 764 7.01 -21.22 37.80
N SER A 765 8.00 -21.14 38.70
CA SER A 765 9.07 -20.14 38.59
C SER A 765 9.94 -20.38 37.36
N TRP A 766 10.31 -21.64 37.08
CA TRP A 766 11.09 -21.98 35.90
C TRP A 766 10.29 -21.72 34.61
N ALA A 767 9.04 -22.19 34.56
CA ALA A 767 8.17 -22.07 33.39
C ALA A 767 8.01 -20.60 32.95
N ARG A 768 7.82 -19.68 33.91
CA ARG A 768 7.61 -18.24 33.67
C ARG A 768 8.88 -17.38 33.69
N SER A 769 10.06 -17.99 33.76
CA SER A 769 11.33 -17.27 33.62
C SER A 769 12.18 -17.99 32.59
N ILE A 770 13.14 -18.81 33.02
CA ILE A 770 14.09 -19.53 32.16
C ILE A 770 13.38 -20.19 30.98
N ALA A 771 12.27 -20.90 31.17
CA ALA A 771 11.64 -21.64 30.08
C ALA A 771 10.91 -20.73 29.07
N THR A 772 10.27 -19.65 29.53
CA THR A 772 9.60 -18.65 28.69
C THR A 772 10.61 -17.76 27.99
N ASP A 773 11.63 -17.30 28.70
CA ASP A 773 12.70 -16.47 28.16
C ASP A 773 13.54 -17.28 27.18
N HIS A 774 13.68 -18.61 27.36
CA HIS A 774 14.38 -19.49 26.43
C HIS A 774 13.73 -19.54 25.06
N ILE A 775 12.43 -19.30 24.91
CA ILE A 775 11.83 -19.25 23.58
C ILE A 775 11.87 -17.82 23.05
N ALA A 776 12.04 -17.65 21.74
CA ALA A 776 12.20 -16.32 21.15
C ALA A 776 10.91 -15.45 21.16
N SER A 777 9.82 -15.93 21.77
CA SER A 777 8.53 -15.25 21.78
C SER A 777 8.61 -13.84 22.39
N PRO A 778 9.09 -13.62 23.63
CA PRO A 778 9.21 -12.26 24.19
C PRO A 778 10.09 -11.32 23.36
N LEU A 779 11.19 -11.84 22.82
CA LEU A 779 12.06 -11.13 21.88
C LEU A 779 11.30 -10.66 20.63
N TYR A 780 10.52 -11.54 20.00
CA TYR A 780 9.71 -11.19 18.83
C TYR A 780 8.64 -10.15 19.17
N PHE A 781 7.99 -10.27 20.34
CA PHE A 781 6.99 -9.28 20.77
C PHE A 781 7.60 -7.88 20.88
N ALA A 782 8.79 -7.76 21.49
CA ALA A 782 9.51 -6.49 21.58
C ALA A 782 10.03 -6.01 20.21
N PHE A 783 10.41 -6.91 19.30
CA PHE A 783 10.82 -6.54 17.95
C PHE A 783 9.63 -5.99 17.12
N LEU A 784 8.45 -6.61 17.23
CA LEU A 784 7.22 -6.11 16.61
C LEU A 784 6.85 -4.71 17.12
N ALA A 785 7.08 -4.42 18.41
CA ALA A 785 6.89 -3.09 18.98
C ALA A 785 7.76 -2.02 18.30
N CYS A 786 8.98 -2.38 17.86
CA CYS A 786 9.82 -1.50 17.05
C CYS A 786 9.39 -1.42 15.57
N LEU A 787 8.90 -2.52 14.99
CA LEU A 787 8.62 -2.64 13.56
C LEU A 787 7.30 -1.98 13.14
N ILE A 788 6.26 -2.11 13.95
CA ILE A 788 4.89 -1.69 13.61
C ILE A 788 4.78 -0.19 13.36
N PRO A 789 5.36 0.70 14.20
CA PRO A 789 5.32 2.14 13.95
C PRO A 789 5.97 2.54 12.63
N GLN A 790 6.87 1.72 12.08
CA GLN A 790 7.62 2.07 10.87
C GLN A 790 7.01 1.51 9.59
N THR A 791 6.31 0.38 9.69
CA THR A 791 5.81 -0.37 8.52
C THR A 791 4.29 -0.37 8.41
N VAL A 792 3.58 -0.36 9.54
CA VAL A 792 2.12 -0.57 9.61
C VAL A 792 1.40 0.69 10.04
N CYS A 793 1.94 1.40 11.04
CA CYS A 793 1.35 2.62 11.58
C CYS A 793 2.38 3.76 11.65
N PRO A 794 2.80 4.33 10.49
CA PRO A 794 3.74 5.47 10.44
C PRO A 794 3.33 6.69 11.27
N SER A 795 2.03 6.84 11.55
CA SER A 795 1.48 7.87 12.46
C SER A 795 1.95 7.71 13.91
N LEU A 796 2.40 6.52 14.31
CA LEU A 796 2.92 6.23 15.65
C LEU A 796 4.46 6.31 15.71
N ALA A 797 5.14 6.57 14.59
CA ALA A 797 6.59 6.64 14.56
C ALA A 797 7.12 7.74 15.50
N GLY A 798 8.11 7.40 16.31
CA GLY A 798 8.71 8.31 17.29
C GLY A 798 7.92 8.50 18.60
N ALA A 799 6.74 7.90 18.73
CA ALA A 799 5.95 7.88 19.96
C ALA A 799 6.05 6.53 20.68
N ASP A 800 5.85 6.54 22.01
CA ASP A 800 5.71 5.30 22.79
C ASP A 800 4.48 4.52 22.27
N ILE A 801 4.73 3.30 21.81
CA ILE A 801 3.72 2.47 21.19
C ILE A 801 2.67 1.98 22.19
N LEU A 802 2.97 1.96 23.49
CA LEU A 802 2.07 1.59 24.58
C LEU A 802 2.21 2.63 25.71
N PRO A 803 1.66 3.85 25.57
CA PRO A 803 2.04 4.96 26.43
C PRO A 803 1.45 4.91 27.85
N THR A 804 0.43 4.10 28.11
CA THR A 804 -0.18 3.98 29.45
C THR A 804 0.40 2.81 30.24
N VAL A 805 0.40 2.93 31.57
CA VAL A 805 0.89 1.86 32.47
C VAL A 805 0.07 0.59 32.30
N GLU A 806 -1.25 0.73 32.13
CA GLU A 806 -2.16 -0.39 31.88
C GLU A 806 -1.83 -1.09 30.55
N GLU A 807 -1.61 -0.33 29.47
CA GLU A 807 -1.21 -0.91 28.18
C GLU A 807 0.12 -1.65 28.29
N LYS A 808 1.14 -1.08 28.94
CA LYS A 808 2.43 -1.75 29.13
C LYS A 808 2.30 -3.03 29.94
N TYR A 809 1.62 -2.95 31.08
CA TYR A 809 1.47 -4.10 31.98
C TYR A 809 0.70 -5.24 31.31
N TYR A 810 -0.41 -4.93 30.62
CA TYR A 810 -1.17 -5.96 29.93
C TYR A 810 -0.44 -6.51 28.71
N ALA A 811 0.32 -5.70 27.98
CA ALA A 811 1.14 -6.19 26.87
C ALA A 811 2.26 -7.12 27.34
N GLU A 812 2.94 -6.79 28.45
CA GLU A 812 3.94 -7.65 29.07
C GLU A 812 3.32 -8.95 29.59
N ALA A 813 2.13 -8.89 30.18
CA ALA A 813 1.38 -10.08 30.58
C ALA A 813 1.00 -10.96 29.37
N VAL A 814 0.55 -10.37 28.25
CA VAL A 814 0.27 -11.10 27.00
C VAL A 814 1.53 -11.81 26.51
N SER A 815 2.66 -11.08 26.42
CA SER A 815 3.94 -11.62 25.97
C SER A 815 4.36 -12.83 26.82
N ASN A 816 4.40 -12.67 28.14
CA ASN A 816 4.84 -13.72 29.07
C ASN A 816 3.92 -14.94 29.10
N HIS A 817 2.60 -14.75 29.18
CA HIS A 817 1.65 -15.87 29.21
C HIS A 817 1.63 -16.63 27.88
N SER A 818 1.68 -15.92 26.75
CA SER A 818 1.74 -16.56 25.42
C SER A 818 3.04 -17.33 25.23
N GLY A 819 4.16 -16.79 25.72
CA GLY A 819 5.45 -17.48 25.67
C GLY A 819 5.47 -18.73 26.55
N CYS A 820 5.01 -18.63 27.80
CA CYS A 820 4.91 -19.77 28.72
C CYS A 820 4.05 -20.89 28.11
N MET A 821 2.88 -20.54 27.58
CA MET A 821 2.01 -21.47 26.86
C MET A 821 2.75 -22.17 25.70
N CYS A 822 3.46 -21.41 24.86
CA CYS A 822 4.20 -21.97 23.72
C CYS A 822 5.30 -22.94 24.16
N ARG A 823 6.03 -22.61 25.24
CA ARG A 823 7.04 -23.51 25.83
C ARG A 823 6.43 -24.81 26.33
N ILE A 824 5.30 -24.73 27.04
CA ILE A 824 4.60 -25.90 27.56
C ILE A 824 4.12 -26.81 26.41
N TYR A 825 3.59 -26.23 25.33
CA TYR A 825 3.22 -27.00 24.15
C TYR A 825 4.40 -27.68 23.47
N ASN A 826 5.56 -27.00 23.40
CA ASN A 826 6.78 -27.60 22.88
C ASN A 826 7.15 -28.84 23.72
N ASP A 827 7.23 -28.69 25.05
CA ASP A 827 7.54 -29.78 25.98
C ASP A 827 6.56 -30.96 25.86
N LEU A 828 5.26 -30.70 25.64
CA LEU A 828 4.25 -31.74 25.39
C LEU A 828 4.53 -32.55 24.11
N GLY A 829 4.95 -31.87 23.05
CA GLY A 829 5.27 -32.48 21.75
C GLY A 829 6.63 -33.18 21.72
N SER A 830 7.59 -32.71 22.53
CA SER A 830 8.99 -33.13 22.48
C SER A 830 9.40 -34.20 23.49
N VAL A 831 8.51 -34.68 24.36
CA VAL A 831 8.82 -35.64 25.45
C VAL A 831 9.77 -36.77 25.02
N SER A 832 9.51 -37.41 23.88
CA SER A 832 10.34 -38.53 23.40
C SER A 832 11.72 -38.07 22.89
N ARG A 833 11.80 -36.89 22.27
CA ARG A 833 13.03 -36.29 21.75
C ARG A 833 13.91 -35.84 22.92
N ASP A 834 13.33 -35.08 23.85
CA ASP A 834 14.08 -34.55 24.99
C ASP A 834 14.65 -35.68 25.85
N ALA A 835 13.89 -36.76 26.07
CA ALA A 835 14.38 -37.96 26.75
C ALA A 835 15.54 -38.65 26.00
N ALA A 836 15.53 -38.63 24.66
CA ALA A 836 16.59 -39.22 23.85
C ALA A 836 17.87 -38.35 23.83
N GLU A 837 17.70 -37.02 23.85
CA GLU A 837 18.80 -36.05 23.84
C GLU A 837 19.38 -35.79 25.24
N GLY A 838 18.64 -36.15 26.29
CA GLY A 838 19.00 -35.87 27.69
C GLY A 838 18.67 -34.43 28.11
N ASN A 839 17.69 -33.82 27.45
CA ASN A 839 17.21 -32.47 27.74
C ASN A 839 16.14 -32.50 28.83
N ILE A 840 16.08 -31.44 29.63
CA ILE A 840 15.03 -31.26 30.65
C ILE A 840 13.71 -30.93 29.96
N ASN A 841 12.68 -31.68 30.33
CA ASN A 841 11.29 -31.43 29.95
C ASN A 841 10.46 -31.01 31.17
N SER A 842 9.37 -30.25 30.96
CA SER A 842 8.39 -29.93 32.02
C SER A 842 8.01 -31.15 32.87
N LEU A 843 7.83 -32.33 32.26
CA LEU A 843 7.38 -33.55 32.95
C LEU A 843 8.42 -34.16 33.91
N ASP A 844 9.69 -33.71 33.85
CA ASP A 844 10.76 -34.14 34.74
C ASP A 844 10.73 -33.42 36.09
N TYR A 845 9.95 -32.35 36.23
CA TYR A 845 9.77 -31.66 37.51
C TYR A 845 9.04 -32.55 38.53
N PRO A 846 9.54 -32.67 39.78
CA PRO A 846 8.89 -33.43 40.84
C PRO A 846 7.46 -32.96 41.15
N ASP A 847 7.14 -31.70 40.88
CA ASP A 847 5.80 -31.11 41.01
C ASP A 847 4.73 -31.96 40.29
N PHE A 848 5.07 -32.62 39.17
CA PHE A 848 4.16 -33.47 38.41
C PHE A 848 3.93 -34.87 39.01
N ASP A 849 4.72 -35.30 40.00
CA ASP A 849 4.49 -36.56 40.71
C ASP A 849 3.21 -36.51 41.58
N HIS A 850 2.75 -35.30 41.89
CA HIS A 850 1.59 -35.02 42.73
C HIS A 850 0.52 -34.26 41.96
N THR A 851 -0.03 -34.86 40.90
CA THR A 851 -1.11 -34.26 40.09
C THR A 851 -2.49 -34.87 40.37
N VAL A 852 -3.53 -34.05 40.21
CA VAL A 852 -4.95 -34.46 40.24
C VAL A 852 -5.44 -35.02 38.91
N SER A 853 -4.70 -34.78 37.81
CA SER A 853 -5.00 -35.33 36.49
C SER A 853 -4.64 -36.81 36.42
N LYS A 854 -5.17 -37.55 35.43
CA LYS A 854 -4.90 -38.99 35.30
C LYS A 854 -3.45 -39.27 34.90
N THR A 855 -2.82 -38.33 34.19
CA THR A 855 -1.43 -38.44 33.75
C THR A 855 -0.71 -37.10 33.89
N LYS A 856 0.63 -37.14 33.99
CA LYS A 856 1.47 -35.94 33.97
C LYS A 856 1.25 -35.11 32.70
N LYS A 857 1.06 -35.76 31.54
CA LYS A 857 0.77 -35.09 30.25
C LYS A 857 -0.56 -34.34 30.27
N GLU A 858 -1.60 -34.95 30.83
CA GLU A 858 -2.90 -34.29 31.00
C GLU A 858 -2.79 -33.10 31.95
N ALA A 859 -2.03 -33.22 33.05
CA ALA A 859 -1.75 -32.10 33.94
C ALA A 859 -1.07 -30.93 33.22
N LEU A 860 -0.02 -31.23 32.44
CA LEU A 860 0.72 -30.24 31.67
C LEU A 860 -0.16 -29.57 30.60
N TRP A 861 -1.04 -30.33 29.94
CA TRP A 861 -2.03 -29.79 29.00
C TRP A 861 -2.98 -28.78 29.66
N GLU A 862 -3.53 -29.10 30.83
CA GLU A 862 -4.41 -28.20 31.57
C GLU A 862 -3.69 -26.91 31.99
N ILE A 863 -2.42 -26.99 32.39
CA ILE A 863 -1.59 -25.81 32.67
C ILE A 863 -1.39 -24.97 31.39
N ALA A 864 -1.17 -25.62 30.24
CA ALA A 864 -1.08 -24.92 28.95
C ALA A 864 -2.39 -24.17 28.62
N GLN A 865 -3.56 -24.79 28.87
CA GLN A 865 -4.85 -24.14 28.67
C GLN A 865 -5.07 -22.97 29.64
N PHE A 866 -4.56 -23.07 30.88
CA PHE A 866 -4.58 -21.96 31.81
C PHE A 866 -3.75 -20.76 31.30
N GLU A 867 -2.51 -21.00 30.85
CA GLU A 867 -1.67 -19.93 30.29
C GLU A 867 -2.29 -19.34 29.01
N ARG A 868 -2.97 -20.17 28.20
CA ARG A 868 -3.76 -19.71 27.06
C ARG A 868 -4.87 -18.75 27.47
N ALA A 869 -5.71 -19.15 28.41
CA ALA A 869 -6.80 -18.32 28.93
C ALA A 869 -6.26 -17.03 29.60
N ALA A 870 -5.08 -17.08 30.22
CA ALA A 870 -4.45 -15.93 30.84
C ALA A 870 -4.00 -14.89 29.81
N TRP A 871 -3.35 -15.28 28.71
CA TRP A 871 -2.99 -14.30 27.67
C TRP A 871 -4.23 -13.76 26.94
N GLU A 872 -5.28 -14.57 26.77
CA GLU A 872 -6.56 -14.11 26.19
C GLU A 872 -7.25 -13.06 27.09
N ASP A 873 -7.25 -13.25 28.41
CA ASP A 873 -7.74 -12.24 29.36
C ASP A 873 -6.88 -10.97 29.35
N ALA A 874 -5.55 -11.12 29.36
CA ALA A 874 -4.62 -10.00 29.28
C ALA A 874 -4.81 -9.19 27.98
N LEU A 875 -4.98 -9.86 26.83
CA LEU A 875 -5.24 -9.21 25.55
C LEU A 875 -6.57 -8.46 25.56
N ARG A 876 -7.64 -9.06 26.11
CA ARG A 876 -8.94 -8.37 26.28
C ARG A 876 -8.81 -7.12 27.15
N ARG A 877 -8.01 -7.16 28.21
CA ARG A 877 -7.73 -6.00 29.08
C ARG A 877 -6.91 -4.94 28.36
N LEU A 878 -5.90 -5.34 27.58
CA LEU A 878 -5.11 -4.45 26.73
C LEU A 878 -5.98 -3.71 25.70
N GLU A 879 -6.87 -4.43 25.04
CA GLU A 879 -7.86 -3.86 24.12
C GLU A 879 -8.82 -2.92 24.85
N GLY A 880 -9.27 -3.28 26.06
CA GLY A 880 -10.11 -2.43 26.90
C GLY A 880 -9.41 -1.13 27.31
N ALA A 881 -8.13 -1.19 27.69
CA ALA A 881 -7.32 -0.01 28.00
C ALA A 881 -7.14 0.89 26.77
N SER A 882 -6.81 0.28 25.63
CA SER A 882 -6.70 0.98 24.34
C SER A 882 -8.01 1.68 23.97
N LYS A 883 -9.16 1.00 24.13
CA LYS A 883 -10.50 1.56 23.87
C LYS A 883 -10.85 2.75 24.75
N ARG A 884 -10.54 2.69 26.04
CA ARG A 884 -10.77 3.84 26.95
C ARG A 884 -9.98 5.06 26.53
N ARG A 885 -8.73 4.87 26.10
CA ARG A 885 -7.91 5.96 25.56
C ARG A 885 -8.46 6.50 24.24
N MET A 886 -8.92 5.62 23.35
CA MET A 886 -9.50 6.00 22.06
C MET A 886 -10.71 6.95 22.18
N ALA A 887 -11.49 6.88 23.27
CA ALA A 887 -12.62 7.77 23.49
C ALA A 887 -12.25 9.26 23.50
N GLN A 888 -11.00 9.58 23.83
CA GLN A 888 -10.49 10.96 23.93
C GLN A 888 -9.66 11.38 22.71
N LEU A 889 -9.52 10.51 21.71
CA LEU A 889 -8.67 10.72 20.53
C LEU A 889 -9.52 10.98 19.28
N GLY A 890 -8.96 11.70 18.31
CA GLY A 890 -9.53 11.81 16.97
C GLY A 890 -9.44 10.50 16.18
N ASP A 891 -10.24 10.37 15.13
CA ASP A 891 -10.45 9.11 14.41
C ASP A 891 -9.18 8.50 13.79
N LYS A 892 -8.23 9.33 13.33
CA LYS A 892 -6.94 8.84 12.82
C LYS A 892 -6.15 8.05 13.86
N ALA A 893 -6.05 8.60 15.07
CA ALA A 893 -5.36 7.95 16.17
C ALA A 893 -6.12 6.69 16.63
N ARG A 894 -7.46 6.71 16.57
CA ARG A 894 -8.28 5.50 16.80
C ARG A 894 -7.98 4.41 15.78
N LYS A 895 -8.06 4.70 14.48
CA LYS A 895 -7.75 3.74 13.40
C LYS A 895 -6.34 3.15 13.54
N SER A 896 -5.34 3.98 13.89
CA SER A 896 -3.96 3.52 14.11
C SER A 896 -3.84 2.59 15.32
N ILE A 897 -4.55 2.90 16.42
CA ILE A 897 -4.58 2.04 17.62
C ILE A 897 -5.33 0.73 17.34
N GLU A 898 -6.44 0.78 16.61
CA GLU A 898 -7.17 -0.43 16.19
C GLU A 898 -6.32 -1.32 15.29
N MET A 899 -5.63 -0.72 14.31
CA MET A 899 -4.71 -1.44 13.44
C MET A 899 -3.57 -2.06 14.26
N ARG A 900 -2.93 -1.28 15.13
CA ARG A 900 -1.95 -1.77 16.11
C ARG A 900 -2.52 -3.02 16.82
N MET A 901 -3.67 -2.93 17.47
CA MET A 901 -4.24 -4.07 18.21
C MET A 901 -4.48 -5.33 17.34
N LYS A 902 -4.86 -5.18 16.07
CA LYS A 902 -5.01 -6.34 15.16
C LYS A 902 -3.68 -7.08 14.95
N TYR A 903 -2.56 -6.38 14.85
CA TYR A 903 -1.24 -7.00 14.69
C TYR A 903 -0.75 -7.71 15.97
N TRP A 904 -1.15 -7.26 17.16
CA TRP A 904 -0.80 -7.92 18.43
C TRP A 904 -1.62 -9.20 18.58
N ARG A 905 -2.89 -9.15 18.18
CA ARG A 905 -3.71 -10.36 18.10
C ARG A 905 -3.16 -11.36 17.08
N MET A 906 -2.74 -10.89 15.91
CA MET A 906 -2.05 -11.73 14.92
C MET A 906 -0.82 -12.40 15.53
N TYR A 907 0.03 -11.66 16.25
CA TYR A 907 1.17 -12.23 16.96
C TYR A 907 0.75 -13.32 17.96
N CYS A 908 -0.28 -13.10 18.76
CA CYS A 908 -0.76 -14.12 19.71
C CYS A 908 -1.22 -15.39 19.00
N HIS A 909 -1.90 -15.26 17.85
CA HIS A 909 -2.29 -16.41 17.03
C HIS A 909 -1.08 -17.15 16.45
N ILE A 910 0.01 -16.46 16.15
CA ILE A 910 1.25 -17.10 15.69
C ILE A 910 1.85 -17.94 16.81
N THR A 911 1.97 -17.38 18.00
CA THR A 911 2.50 -18.10 19.18
C THR A 911 1.64 -19.32 19.52
N ASP A 912 0.31 -19.20 19.45
CA ASP A 912 -0.65 -20.30 19.63
C ASP A 912 -0.53 -21.36 18.51
N LEU A 913 -0.37 -20.92 17.26
CA LEU A 913 -0.17 -21.81 16.12
C LEU A 913 1.10 -22.66 16.27
N TYR A 914 2.23 -22.06 16.67
CA TYR A 914 3.45 -22.82 16.94
C TYR A 914 3.19 -23.91 17.97
N GLY A 915 2.56 -23.57 19.10
CA GLY A 915 2.16 -24.55 20.12
C GLY A 915 1.32 -25.69 19.57
N GLN A 916 0.28 -25.38 18.78
CA GLN A 916 -0.59 -26.37 18.17
C GLN A 916 0.14 -27.28 17.17
N ILE A 917 1.09 -26.73 16.39
CA ILE A 917 1.89 -27.49 15.45
C ILE A 917 2.75 -28.54 16.19
N TRP A 918 3.42 -28.16 17.28
CA TRP A 918 4.27 -29.07 18.06
C TRP A 918 3.51 -30.27 18.62
N VAL A 919 2.25 -30.05 19.03
CA VAL A 919 1.36 -31.13 19.52
C VAL A 919 0.96 -32.08 18.39
N VAL A 920 0.76 -31.55 17.17
CA VAL A 920 0.42 -32.36 16.00
C VAL A 920 1.63 -33.13 15.48
N ARG A 921 2.80 -32.48 15.42
CA ARG A 921 4.05 -33.04 14.90
C ARG A 921 5.26 -32.24 15.36
N ASP A 922 6.28 -32.94 15.84
CA ASP A 922 7.58 -32.35 16.15
C ASP A 922 8.38 -32.00 14.87
N PHE A 923 8.81 -30.74 14.77
CA PHE A 923 9.58 -30.16 13.66
C PHE A 923 10.99 -29.69 14.06
N SER A 924 11.50 -30.01 15.25
CA SER A 924 12.85 -29.63 15.64
C SER A 924 13.89 -30.48 14.91
N SER A 925 15.06 -29.89 14.67
CA SER A 925 16.22 -30.62 14.14
C SER A 925 16.87 -31.41 15.26
N ASP A 926 17.24 -32.66 14.97
CA ASP A 926 17.86 -33.56 15.95
C ASP A 926 19.31 -33.13 16.20
N VAL A 927 19.75 -33.06 17.46
CA VAL A 927 21.16 -32.73 17.78
C VAL A 927 22.04 -33.96 17.59
N ILE A 928 23.07 -33.85 16.74
CA ILE A 928 23.99 -34.96 16.46
C ILE A 928 25.11 -34.95 17.50
N GLN A 929 24.94 -35.73 18.57
CA GLN A 929 26.02 -35.91 19.55
C GLN A 929 27.17 -36.72 18.91
N ALA A 930 28.39 -36.20 18.98
CA ALA A 930 29.58 -36.96 18.62
C ALA A 930 29.66 -38.21 19.51
N ALA A 931 29.89 -39.39 18.92
CA ALA A 931 30.05 -40.63 19.65
C ALA A 931 31.08 -40.43 20.77
N ARG A 932 30.64 -40.56 22.03
CA ARG A 932 31.50 -40.49 23.22
C ARG A 932 32.67 -41.45 23.00
N ARG A 933 33.90 -40.92 22.86
CA ARG A 933 35.13 -41.73 22.86
C ARG A 933 35.54 -42.04 24.29
#